data_AF-A0A2J7TG64-F1
#
_entry.id   AF-A0A2J7TG64-F1
#
_cell.length_a   1.000
_cell.length_b   1.000
_cell.length_c   1.000
_cell.angle_alpha   90.00
_cell.angle_beta   90.00
_cell.angle_gamma   90.00
#
_symmetry.space_group_name_H-M   'P 1'
#
loop_
_entity.id
_entity.type
_entity.pdbx_description
1 polymer ?
#
loop_
_entity_poly.entity_id
_entity_poly.type
_entity_poly.pdbx_seq_one_letter_code
_entity_poly.pdbx_strand_id
1 'polypeptide(L)'
;MSVPKQEIAAVSGQANSRDKALLQAAITRAFAFLNASQPEAALAELGEHSDRAMRSDVACHVFGLVCFNAGDLREALIWFERALTLRPDYFEALSARAILLQRLGQPEDALEAFEDILKLRPNDADVLFSIGVILQSLGRMNEALVAYEGALRARPDHCEALTNRGALLERFGRLAEALSCFEAIITLRPDNGGAHFNRGSVLQKLGRSEDALAAYEAAAQSGPLDPETELNRGNVLQKLGRLDEALVCYDRAARRLGGYPHALYNKGIALQALGRRQAALAAYDAALALDPRYCEAICNRGNLLHEFGRLEDAYAAYADALKIRPAFLPALTNRANICLQWGRLDEAIRHCDEALRHDPKHPQALGLRGAALRRLGRLEEALVSLDLAVTVKPAAPEAWLNRGNVLQEMDKLADAIASYHEALQLYPHYPEALSSLGVALKEQGDVDEALACFDEALHYKPDYPDARNNRAGALLLKGRLKEGFRDFESRWDRSNAPPRTIVPAAARWTGEDLTGKRILVYDEQGLGDLIQFCRYIPLLEERGAEVTLLCRRNMQRLLRGLKSRVRMIDSTDPQGRYDFACALLSLPIGFGVELETIPAQIPYLFVEPQAVAQWSQRIGAGGFRIGICWHGNSAINLKRGFSLDRLGPIASIEGVRLIGLVRGEGRIEIETPQGPICVEGPGPDYDAGPDAFIDCAAAMESLDLVITSDTAIAHLAGALGRPVFVALKHAPDWRWLLHRSDSPWYPTMRLFRQSERDQWQSVFDEMAAAIRLARGKGGNSITPQRAAAQPRGFKPTDPPALIAIPAGVGELIDKITILEIKERRVNDPAKLYNIRFELGLLRKLRDERDLSDPELGLLEAELKKANETLWDVEDALRSCESQNKFDEEFVALARLVYTSNDKRARLKREINLLFNSAIVEEKSYARA
;
A
#
# COMPACT_ATOMS: atom_id res chain seq x y z
N MET A 1 -38.12 -10.02 -57.39
CA MET A 1 -38.02 -11.24 -58.21
C MET A 1 -38.56 -10.90 -59.59
N SER A 2 -37.77 -11.09 -60.64
CA SER A 2 -38.31 -11.16 -62.00
C SER A 2 -39.05 -12.49 -62.14
N VAL A 3 -40.36 -12.45 -62.43
CA VAL A 3 -41.18 -13.65 -62.62
C VAL A 3 -40.58 -14.49 -63.74
N PRO A 4 -40.27 -15.79 -63.54
CA PRO A 4 -39.79 -16.66 -64.61
C PRO A 4 -40.84 -16.71 -65.73
N LYS A 5 -40.42 -16.53 -66.99
CA LYS A 5 -41.31 -16.60 -68.17
C LYS A 5 -42.13 -17.90 -68.26
N GLN A 6 -41.77 -18.94 -67.50
CA GLN A 6 -42.47 -20.22 -67.46
C GLN A 6 -43.81 -20.21 -66.69
N GLU A 7 -44.00 -19.39 -65.66
CA GLU A 7 -45.24 -19.37 -64.87
C GLU A 7 -46.42 -18.76 -65.62
N ILE A 8 -46.12 -17.80 -66.50
CA ILE A 8 -47.09 -17.16 -67.39
C ILE A 8 -47.71 -18.20 -68.34
N ALA A 9 -47.10 -19.36 -68.58
CA ALA A 9 -47.58 -20.36 -69.54
C ALA A 9 -48.53 -21.42 -68.95
N ALA A 10 -48.71 -21.50 -67.63
CA ALA A 10 -49.23 -22.70 -66.96
C ALA A 10 -50.64 -22.57 -66.33
N VAL A 11 -51.64 -22.02 -67.04
CA VAL A 11 -53.05 -22.14 -66.60
C VAL A 11 -53.62 -23.51 -67.03
N SER A 12 -53.15 -24.61 -66.44
CA SER A 12 -53.60 -25.98 -66.74
C SER A 12 -54.42 -26.59 -65.59
N GLY A 13 -55.68 -26.15 -65.45
CA GLY A 13 -56.73 -26.81 -64.67
C GLY A 13 -58.07 -26.83 -65.44
N GLN A 14 -59.04 -27.68 -65.07
CA GLN A 14 -60.32 -27.93 -65.78
C GLN A 14 -61.28 -26.72 -65.81
N ALA A 15 -60.88 -25.63 -66.47
CA ALA A 15 -61.73 -24.47 -66.76
C ALA A 15 -61.93 -24.30 -68.27
N ASN A 16 -63.11 -23.81 -68.66
CA ASN A 16 -63.56 -23.58 -70.03
C ASN A 16 -62.48 -22.81 -70.84
N SER A 17 -62.14 -23.24 -72.07
CA SER A 17 -60.94 -22.75 -72.80
C SER A 17 -60.91 -21.23 -73.01
N ARG A 18 -62.08 -20.58 -73.00
CA ARG A 18 -62.26 -19.13 -73.10
C ARG A 18 -61.85 -18.37 -71.83
N ASP A 19 -62.12 -18.91 -70.65
CA ASP A 19 -61.81 -18.23 -69.37
C ASP A 19 -60.30 -18.20 -69.12
N LYS A 20 -59.59 -19.24 -69.55
CA LYS A 20 -58.12 -19.29 -69.50
C LYS A 20 -57.46 -18.22 -70.36
N ALA A 21 -57.94 -18.04 -71.59
CA ALA A 21 -57.41 -17.02 -72.49
C ALA A 21 -57.64 -15.60 -71.97
N LEU A 22 -58.78 -15.35 -71.31
CA LEU A 22 -59.09 -14.06 -70.69
C LEU A 22 -58.19 -13.77 -69.48
N LEU A 23 -58.03 -14.74 -68.57
CA LEU A 23 -57.12 -14.62 -67.42
C LEU A 23 -55.68 -14.39 -67.88
N GLN A 24 -55.23 -15.13 -68.90
CA GLN A 24 -53.89 -14.99 -69.45
C GLN A 24 -53.63 -13.58 -70.02
N ALA A 25 -54.61 -13.02 -70.74
CA ALA A 25 -54.52 -11.68 -71.30
C ALA A 25 -54.49 -10.61 -70.18
N ALA A 26 -55.32 -10.75 -69.16
CA ALA A 26 -55.38 -9.83 -68.03
C ALA A 26 -54.08 -9.83 -67.22
N ILE A 27 -53.53 -11.01 -66.90
CA ILE A 27 -52.24 -11.16 -66.21
C ILE A 27 -51.12 -10.49 -67.02
N THR A 28 -51.10 -10.70 -68.34
CA THR A 28 -50.08 -10.11 -69.22
C THR A 28 -50.15 -8.59 -69.22
N ARG A 29 -51.37 -8.01 -69.26
CA ARG A 29 -51.57 -6.55 -69.17
C ARG A 29 -51.20 -6.00 -67.79
N ALA A 30 -51.56 -6.68 -66.72
CA ALA A 30 -51.22 -6.28 -65.35
C ALA A 30 -49.70 -6.22 -65.12
N PHE A 31 -48.94 -7.21 -65.62
CA PHE A 31 -47.47 -7.14 -65.56
C PHE A 31 -46.88 -6.05 -66.44
N ALA A 32 -47.48 -5.73 -67.59
CA ALA A 32 -47.05 -4.60 -68.41
C ALA A 32 -47.23 -3.26 -67.66
N PHE A 33 -48.34 -3.09 -66.94
CA PHE A 33 -48.57 -1.93 -66.08
C PHE A 33 -47.56 -1.85 -64.91
N LEU A 34 -47.24 -2.95 -64.24
CA LEU A 34 -46.21 -2.98 -63.20
C LEU A 34 -44.82 -2.60 -63.74
N ASN A 35 -44.45 -3.10 -64.92
CA ASN A 35 -43.18 -2.75 -65.56
C ASN A 35 -43.12 -1.27 -65.98
N ALA A 36 -44.28 -0.65 -66.22
CA ALA A 36 -44.41 0.79 -66.46
C ALA A 36 -44.57 1.63 -65.16
N SER A 37 -44.38 1.02 -63.98
CA SER A 37 -44.59 1.64 -62.66
C SER A 37 -46.01 2.17 -62.42
N GLN A 38 -47.02 1.48 -62.96
CA GLN A 38 -48.45 1.81 -62.82
C GLN A 38 -49.20 0.73 -61.99
N PRO A 39 -48.98 0.67 -60.67
CA PRO A 39 -49.54 -0.39 -59.83
C PRO A 39 -51.06 -0.35 -59.72
N GLU A 40 -51.67 0.84 -59.68
CA GLU A 40 -53.14 1.00 -59.60
C GLU A 40 -53.84 0.47 -60.86
N ALA A 41 -53.27 0.71 -62.04
CA ALA A 41 -53.79 0.20 -63.31
C ALA A 41 -53.64 -1.34 -63.39
N ALA A 42 -52.56 -1.89 -62.85
CA ALA A 42 -52.37 -3.33 -62.75
C ALA A 42 -53.43 -4.00 -61.85
N LEU A 43 -53.75 -3.39 -60.70
CA LEU A 43 -54.77 -3.89 -59.78
C LEU A 43 -56.18 -3.79 -60.37
N ALA A 44 -56.51 -2.67 -61.03
CA ALA A 44 -57.80 -2.47 -61.69
C ALA A 44 -58.06 -3.50 -62.80
N GLU A 45 -57.05 -3.78 -63.63
CA GLU A 45 -57.11 -4.80 -64.69
C GLU A 45 -57.38 -6.20 -64.13
N LEU A 46 -56.78 -6.54 -62.98
CA LEU A 46 -57.03 -7.83 -62.33
C LEU A 46 -58.43 -7.91 -61.68
N GLY A 47 -58.92 -6.80 -61.12
CA GLY A 47 -60.22 -6.72 -60.45
C GLY A 47 -61.41 -7.22 -61.29
N GLU A 48 -61.41 -6.95 -62.61
CA GLU A 48 -62.46 -7.41 -63.54
C GLU A 48 -62.50 -8.94 -63.74
N HIS A 49 -61.45 -9.62 -63.29
CA HIS A 49 -61.25 -11.06 -63.49
C HIS A 49 -61.13 -11.85 -62.18
N SER A 50 -61.28 -11.20 -61.02
CA SER A 50 -61.16 -11.81 -59.68
C SER A 50 -62.03 -13.06 -59.49
N ASP A 51 -63.31 -13.02 -59.87
CA ASP A 51 -64.22 -14.17 -59.74
C ASP A 51 -63.77 -15.41 -60.52
N ARG A 52 -63.11 -15.18 -61.67
CA ARG A 52 -62.54 -16.25 -62.51
C ARG A 52 -61.24 -16.77 -61.91
N ALA A 53 -60.40 -15.87 -61.39
CA ALA A 53 -59.13 -16.21 -60.76
C ALA A 53 -59.34 -17.06 -59.49
N MET A 54 -60.35 -16.76 -58.66
CA MET A 54 -60.65 -17.45 -57.39
C MET A 54 -60.93 -18.97 -57.50
N ARG A 55 -61.03 -19.50 -58.72
CA ARG A 55 -61.29 -20.93 -59.02
C ARG A 55 -60.04 -21.68 -59.48
N SER A 56 -58.91 -20.99 -59.66
CA SER A 56 -57.64 -21.57 -60.06
C SER A 56 -56.56 -21.17 -59.07
N ASP A 57 -55.94 -22.18 -58.48
CA ASP A 57 -54.76 -22.08 -57.63
C ASP A 57 -53.64 -21.26 -58.30
N VAL A 58 -53.31 -21.56 -59.56
CA VAL A 58 -52.28 -20.85 -60.33
C VAL A 58 -52.67 -19.38 -60.56
N ALA A 59 -53.92 -19.10 -60.93
CA ALA A 59 -54.37 -17.73 -61.14
C ALA A 59 -54.37 -16.93 -59.83
N CYS A 60 -54.81 -17.52 -58.72
CA CYS A 60 -54.74 -16.92 -57.38
C CYS A 60 -53.30 -16.59 -57.00
N HIS A 61 -52.35 -17.49 -57.21
CA HIS A 61 -50.93 -17.24 -56.91
C HIS A 61 -50.38 -16.07 -57.74
N VAL A 62 -50.66 -16.04 -59.04
CA VAL A 62 -50.20 -14.95 -59.92
C VAL A 62 -50.85 -13.61 -59.57
N PHE A 63 -52.14 -13.59 -59.21
CA PHE A 63 -52.82 -12.39 -58.70
C PHE A 63 -52.17 -11.89 -57.40
N GLY A 64 -51.84 -12.80 -56.48
CA GLY A 64 -51.11 -12.48 -55.27
C GLY A 64 -49.73 -11.86 -55.55
N LEU A 65 -48.98 -12.39 -56.53
CA LEU A 65 -47.69 -11.81 -56.95
C LEU A 65 -47.83 -10.41 -57.54
N VAL A 66 -48.88 -10.16 -58.33
CA VAL A 66 -49.15 -8.82 -58.86
C VAL A 66 -49.49 -7.85 -57.73
N CYS A 67 -50.35 -8.24 -56.79
CA CYS A 67 -50.68 -7.42 -55.61
C CYS A 67 -49.43 -7.13 -54.76
N PHE A 68 -48.60 -8.15 -54.54
CA PHE A 68 -47.34 -8.03 -53.80
C PHE A 68 -46.39 -7.02 -54.44
N ASN A 69 -46.23 -7.07 -55.77
CA ASN A 69 -45.38 -6.13 -56.50
C ASN A 69 -46.02 -4.73 -56.63
N ALA A 70 -47.35 -4.63 -56.59
CA ALA A 70 -48.07 -3.36 -56.53
C ALA A 70 -47.99 -2.68 -55.14
N GLY A 71 -47.51 -3.38 -54.12
CA GLY A 71 -47.40 -2.89 -52.75
C GLY A 71 -48.63 -3.15 -51.88
N ASP A 72 -49.67 -3.80 -52.42
CA ASP A 72 -50.85 -4.21 -51.64
C ASP A 72 -50.61 -5.57 -50.96
N LEU A 73 -49.89 -5.51 -49.85
CA LEU A 73 -49.46 -6.69 -49.10
C LEU A 73 -50.63 -7.45 -48.45
N ARG A 74 -51.74 -6.77 -48.13
CA ARG A 74 -52.90 -7.42 -47.51
C ARG A 74 -53.70 -8.20 -48.54
N GLU A 75 -53.95 -7.59 -49.69
CA GLU A 75 -54.66 -8.26 -50.78
C GLU A 75 -53.83 -9.42 -51.33
N ALA A 76 -52.51 -9.27 -51.44
CA ALA A 76 -51.61 -10.35 -51.82
C ALA A 76 -51.74 -11.57 -50.90
N LEU A 77 -51.88 -11.37 -49.59
CA LEU A 77 -52.01 -12.45 -48.62
C LEU A 77 -53.30 -13.25 -48.85
N ILE A 78 -54.43 -12.55 -49.06
CA ILE A 78 -55.73 -13.16 -49.34
C ILE A 78 -55.64 -14.06 -50.58
N TRP A 79 -54.99 -13.58 -51.64
CA TRP A 79 -54.81 -14.35 -52.87
C TRP A 79 -53.91 -15.57 -52.68
N PHE A 80 -52.82 -15.46 -51.92
CA PHE A 80 -51.98 -16.61 -51.60
C PHE A 80 -52.70 -17.64 -50.72
N GLU A 81 -53.45 -17.22 -49.70
CA GLU A 81 -54.27 -18.12 -48.88
C GLU A 81 -55.36 -18.81 -49.69
N ARG A 82 -55.96 -18.09 -50.65
CA ARG A 82 -56.93 -18.69 -51.56
C ARG A 82 -56.29 -19.73 -52.48
N ALA A 83 -55.09 -19.46 -52.99
CA ALA A 83 -54.32 -20.44 -53.77
C ALA A 83 -54.05 -21.71 -52.94
N LEU A 84 -53.66 -21.54 -51.67
CA LEU A 84 -53.38 -22.64 -50.75
C LEU A 84 -54.64 -23.39 -50.30
N THR A 85 -55.80 -22.74 -50.26
CA THR A 85 -57.08 -23.43 -50.03
C THR A 85 -57.43 -24.38 -51.18
N LEU A 86 -57.09 -23.99 -52.42
CA LEU A 86 -57.34 -24.79 -53.62
C LEU A 86 -56.29 -25.89 -53.82
N ARG A 87 -55.03 -25.60 -53.47
CA ARG A 87 -53.91 -26.56 -53.50
C ARG A 87 -53.02 -26.33 -52.27
N PRO A 88 -53.21 -27.10 -51.18
CA PRO A 88 -52.44 -26.92 -49.94
C PRO A 88 -50.93 -27.15 -50.08
N ASP A 89 -50.49 -27.95 -51.04
CA ASP A 89 -49.08 -28.27 -51.31
C ASP A 89 -48.43 -27.38 -52.38
N TYR A 90 -49.05 -26.23 -52.70
CA TYR A 90 -48.52 -25.30 -53.70
C TYR A 90 -47.31 -24.53 -53.17
N PHE A 91 -46.11 -25.05 -53.46
CA PHE A 91 -44.83 -24.56 -52.97
C PHE A 91 -44.58 -23.05 -53.21
N GLU A 92 -44.86 -22.56 -54.42
CA GLU A 92 -44.63 -21.16 -54.79
C GLU A 92 -45.56 -20.22 -54.01
N ALA A 93 -46.82 -20.63 -53.77
CA ALA A 93 -47.77 -19.89 -52.95
C ALA A 93 -47.41 -19.92 -51.45
N LEU A 94 -46.93 -21.06 -50.93
CA LEU A 94 -46.43 -21.17 -49.55
C LEU A 94 -45.22 -20.24 -49.35
N SER A 95 -44.26 -20.26 -50.27
CA SER A 95 -43.06 -19.42 -50.23
C SER A 95 -43.41 -17.93 -50.28
N ALA A 96 -44.32 -17.54 -51.18
CA ALA A 96 -44.76 -16.17 -51.28
C ALA A 96 -45.53 -15.69 -50.03
N ARG A 97 -46.38 -16.54 -49.43
CA ARG A 97 -47.06 -16.26 -48.17
C ARG A 97 -46.07 -16.06 -47.02
N ALA A 98 -45.08 -16.94 -46.86
CA ALA A 98 -44.11 -16.85 -45.77
C ALA A 98 -43.27 -15.56 -45.82
N ILE A 99 -42.77 -15.21 -47.01
CA ILE A 99 -42.02 -13.95 -47.22
C ILE A 99 -42.91 -12.72 -46.96
N LEU A 100 -44.18 -12.78 -47.37
CA LEU A 100 -45.13 -11.70 -47.17
C LEU A 100 -45.46 -11.46 -45.69
N LEU A 101 -45.70 -12.53 -44.92
CA LEU A 101 -45.94 -12.45 -43.48
C LEU A 101 -44.74 -11.83 -42.74
N GLN A 102 -43.52 -12.17 -43.16
CA GLN A 102 -42.31 -11.54 -42.62
C GLN A 102 -42.28 -10.03 -42.91
N ARG A 103 -42.66 -9.60 -44.12
CA ARG A 103 -42.74 -8.16 -44.47
C ARG A 103 -43.85 -7.41 -43.75
N LEU A 104 -44.95 -8.09 -43.44
CA LEU A 104 -46.06 -7.53 -42.65
C LEU A 104 -45.73 -7.39 -41.15
N GLY A 105 -44.55 -7.84 -40.72
CA GLY A 105 -44.16 -7.82 -39.30
C GLY A 105 -44.88 -8.87 -38.47
N GLN A 106 -45.24 -10.01 -39.09
CA GLN A 106 -45.86 -11.18 -38.43
C GLN A 106 -44.86 -12.35 -38.40
N PRO A 107 -43.81 -12.29 -37.54
CA PRO A 107 -42.75 -13.28 -37.54
C PRO A 107 -43.18 -14.68 -37.10
N GLU A 108 -44.16 -14.82 -36.20
CA GLU A 108 -44.69 -16.12 -35.77
C GLU A 108 -45.47 -16.80 -36.90
N ASP A 109 -46.34 -16.06 -37.59
CA ASP A 109 -47.10 -16.59 -38.73
C ASP A 109 -46.18 -16.93 -39.91
N ALA A 110 -45.13 -16.12 -40.11
CA ALA A 110 -44.09 -16.40 -41.10
C ALA A 110 -43.31 -17.69 -40.77
N LEU A 111 -43.00 -17.92 -39.49
CA LEU A 111 -42.32 -19.12 -39.03
C LEU A 111 -43.17 -20.36 -39.32
N GLU A 112 -44.47 -20.36 -38.98
CA GLU A 112 -45.39 -21.46 -39.28
C GLU A 112 -45.47 -21.70 -40.81
N ALA A 113 -45.56 -20.63 -41.60
CA ALA A 113 -45.59 -20.74 -43.05
C ALA A 113 -44.29 -21.32 -43.63
N PHE A 114 -43.12 -21.00 -43.07
CA PHE A 114 -41.84 -21.61 -43.47
C PHE A 114 -41.72 -23.07 -43.00
N GLU A 115 -42.27 -23.43 -41.84
CA GLU A 115 -42.33 -24.82 -41.37
C GLU A 115 -43.22 -25.69 -42.27
N ASP A 116 -44.33 -25.14 -42.79
CA ASP A 116 -45.15 -25.81 -43.80
C ASP A 116 -44.37 -26.12 -45.08
N ILE A 117 -43.48 -25.21 -45.50
CA ILE A 117 -42.59 -25.44 -46.65
C ILE A 117 -41.61 -26.59 -46.35
N LEU A 118 -41.07 -26.68 -45.13
CA LEU A 118 -40.18 -27.77 -44.74
C LEU A 118 -40.86 -29.14 -44.69
N LYS A 119 -42.18 -29.21 -44.46
CA LYS A 119 -42.93 -30.47 -44.58
C LYS A 119 -42.86 -31.03 -46.01
N LEU A 120 -42.79 -30.16 -47.02
CA LEU A 120 -42.67 -30.53 -48.44
C LEU A 120 -41.20 -30.69 -48.88
N ARG A 121 -40.31 -29.83 -48.38
CA ARG A 121 -38.88 -29.83 -48.69
C ARG A 121 -38.03 -29.76 -47.41
N PRO A 122 -37.79 -30.90 -46.74
CA PRO A 122 -37.14 -30.93 -45.42
C PRO A 122 -35.72 -30.37 -45.38
N ASN A 123 -35.03 -30.32 -46.53
CA ASN A 123 -33.64 -29.89 -46.65
C ASN A 123 -33.49 -28.61 -47.50
N ASP A 124 -34.48 -27.73 -47.51
CA ASP A 124 -34.36 -26.44 -48.21
C ASP A 124 -33.52 -25.45 -47.39
N ALA A 125 -32.30 -25.17 -47.87
CA ALA A 125 -31.33 -24.36 -47.14
C ALA A 125 -31.77 -22.89 -46.98
N ASP A 126 -32.47 -22.30 -47.95
CA ASP A 126 -32.90 -20.89 -47.89
C ASP A 126 -34.08 -20.72 -46.93
N VAL A 127 -34.98 -21.71 -46.88
CA VAL A 127 -36.06 -21.76 -45.89
C VAL A 127 -35.49 -21.91 -44.48
N LEU A 128 -34.57 -22.86 -44.26
CA LEU A 128 -33.91 -23.06 -42.96
C LEU A 128 -33.15 -21.80 -42.50
N PHE A 129 -32.46 -21.12 -43.42
CA PHE A 129 -31.82 -19.83 -43.13
C PHE A 129 -32.85 -18.77 -42.72
N SER A 130 -33.96 -18.65 -43.46
CA SER A 130 -35.02 -17.65 -43.18
C SER A 130 -35.68 -17.90 -41.82
N ILE A 131 -35.95 -19.17 -41.48
CA ILE A 131 -36.40 -19.60 -40.14
C ILE A 131 -35.40 -19.14 -39.08
N GLY A 132 -34.10 -19.37 -39.30
CA GLY A 132 -33.04 -18.93 -38.38
C GLY A 132 -33.05 -17.42 -38.14
N VAL A 133 -33.20 -16.62 -39.19
CA VAL A 133 -33.29 -15.15 -39.09
C VAL A 133 -34.51 -14.71 -38.28
N ILE A 134 -35.67 -15.32 -38.54
CA ILE A 134 -36.91 -15.02 -37.81
C ILE A 134 -36.76 -15.38 -36.33
N LEU A 135 -36.31 -16.60 -36.02
CA LEU A 135 -36.08 -17.05 -34.64
C LEU A 135 -35.11 -16.14 -33.90
N GLN A 136 -34.05 -15.66 -34.57
CA GLN A 136 -33.12 -14.70 -33.99
C GLN A 136 -33.79 -13.35 -33.69
N SER A 137 -34.67 -12.85 -34.57
CA SER A 137 -35.44 -11.62 -34.34
C SER A 137 -36.44 -11.75 -33.17
N LEU A 138 -36.95 -12.96 -32.93
CA LEU A 138 -37.81 -13.31 -31.79
C LEU A 138 -37.03 -13.56 -30.48
N GLY A 139 -35.70 -13.48 -30.50
CA GLY A 139 -34.85 -13.80 -29.34
C GLY A 139 -34.70 -15.30 -29.06
N ARG A 140 -35.24 -16.18 -29.91
CA ARG A 140 -35.14 -17.65 -29.83
C ARG A 140 -33.79 -18.15 -30.37
N MET A 141 -32.71 -17.71 -29.72
CA MET A 141 -31.33 -17.83 -30.23
C MET A 141 -30.85 -19.28 -30.38
N ASN A 142 -31.18 -20.18 -29.45
CA ASN A 142 -30.77 -21.58 -29.56
C ASN A 142 -31.42 -22.27 -30.77
N GLU A 143 -32.69 -21.97 -31.04
CA GLU A 143 -33.42 -22.54 -32.17
C GLU A 143 -32.93 -21.95 -33.48
N ALA A 144 -32.60 -20.65 -33.50
CA ALA A 144 -31.96 -20.00 -34.64
C ALA A 144 -30.64 -20.70 -35.02
N LEU A 145 -29.83 -21.08 -34.02
CA LEU A 145 -28.59 -21.81 -34.25
C LEU A 145 -28.84 -23.17 -34.92
N VAL A 146 -29.83 -23.93 -34.43
CA VAL A 146 -30.21 -25.23 -35.02
C VAL A 146 -30.69 -25.06 -36.46
N ALA A 147 -31.45 -24.00 -36.75
CA ALA A 147 -31.91 -23.69 -38.09
C ALA A 147 -30.74 -23.37 -39.04
N TYR A 148 -29.76 -22.56 -38.60
CA TYR A 148 -28.55 -22.29 -39.39
C TYR A 148 -27.70 -23.55 -39.61
N GLU A 149 -27.57 -24.43 -38.61
CA GLU A 149 -26.89 -25.72 -38.77
C GLU A 149 -27.64 -26.66 -39.73
N GLY A 150 -28.98 -26.61 -39.74
CA GLY A 150 -29.80 -27.25 -40.74
C GLY A 150 -29.51 -26.72 -42.15
N ALA A 151 -29.52 -25.40 -42.32
CA ALA A 151 -29.22 -24.75 -43.59
C ALA A 151 -27.85 -25.15 -44.14
N LEU A 152 -26.83 -25.22 -43.27
CA LEU A 152 -25.47 -25.59 -43.64
C LEU A 152 -25.28 -27.10 -43.90
N ARG A 153 -26.08 -27.96 -43.26
CA ARG A 153 -26.15 -29.39 -43.64
C ARG A 153 -26.73 -29.58 -45.04
N ALA A 154 -27.73 -28.79 -45.40
CA ALA A 154 -28.35 -28.82 -46.72
C ALA A 154 -27.44 -28.19 -47.80
N ARG A 155 -26.77 -27.09 -47.47
CA ARG A 155 -25.85 -26.36 -48.36
C ARG A 155 -24.66 -25.78 -47.58
N PRO A 156 -23.50 -26.45 -47.59
CA PRO A 156 -22.33 -26.03 -46.82
C PRO A 156 -21.71 -24.68 -47.22
N ASP A 157 -21.93 -24.21 -48.45
CA ASP A 157 -21.40 -22.95 -48.99
C ASP A 157 -22.33 -21.74 -48.80
N HIS A 158 -23.38 -21.88 -47.98
CA HIS A 158 -24.32 -20.79 -47.65
C HIS A 158 -23.66 -19.72 -46.77
N CYS A 159 -23.10 -18.69 -47.40
CA CYS A 159 -22.28 -17.66 -46.75
C CYS A 159 -23.05 -16.83 -45.71
N GLU A 160 -24.32 -16.52 -45.97
CA GLU A 160 -25.17 -15.76 -45.05
C GLU A 160 -25.49 -16.59 -43.80
N ALA A 161 -25.78 -17.89 -43.97
CA ALA A 161 -25.97 -18.81 -42.84
C ALA A 161 -24.68 -19.00 -42.03
N LEU A 162 -23.51 -19.13 -42.68
CA LEU A 162 -22.20 -19.16 -42.01
C LEU A 162 -21.95 -17.88 -41.20
N THR A 163 -22.29 -16.71 -41.75
CA THR A 163 -22.09 -15.41 -41.09
C THR A 163 -22.94 -15.30 -39.83
N ASN A 164 -24.24 -15.56 -39.94
CA ASN A 164 -25.17 -15.46 -38.81
C ASN A 164 -24.91 -16.53 -37.75
N ARG A 165 -24.57 -17.76 -38.16
CA ARG A 165 -24.11 -18.81 -37.25
C ARG A 165 -22.85 -18.38 -36.51
N GLY A 166 -21.85 -17.88 -37.23
CA GLY A 166 -20.58 -17.43 -36.64
C GLY A 166 -20.77 -16.34 -35.59
N ALA A 167 -21.54 -15.30 -35.90
CA ALA A 167 -21.85 -14.20 -34.97
C ALA A 167 -22.61 -14.69 -33.72
N LEU A 168 -23.55 -15.63 -33.91
CA LEU A 168 -24.32 -16.20 -32.80
C LEU A 168 -23.47 -17.09 -31.89
N LEU A 169 -22.60 -17.92 -32.47
CA LEU A 169 -21.63 -18.72 -31.74
C LEU A 169 -20.64 -17.87 -30.96
N GLU A 170 -20.18 -16.75 -31.54
CA GLU A 170 -19.33 -15.78 -30.85
C GLU A 170 -20.04 -15.21 -29.61
N ARG A 171 -21.32 -14.85 -29.73
CA ARG A 171 -22.15 -14.38 -28.61
C ARG A 171 -22.36 -15.46 -27.54
N PHE A 172 -22.42 -16.73 -27.93
CA PHE A 172 -22.47 -17.87 -27.01
C PHE A 172 -21.10 -18.26 -26.43
N GLY A 173 -20.01 -17.59 -26.81
CA GLY A 173 -18.65 -17.93 -26.37
C GLY A 173 -18.06 -19.19 -27.02
N ARG A 174 -18.73 -19.77 -28.03
CA ARG A 174 -18.25 -20.90 -28.83
C ARG A 174 -17.27 -20.44 -29.92
N LEU A 175 -16.18 -19.81 -29.48
CA LEU A 175 -15.27 -19.03 -30.32
C LEU A 175 -14.55 -19.86 -31.41
N ALA A 176 -14.17 -21.11 -31.13
CA ALA A 176 -13.50 -21.96 -32.13
C ALA A 176 -14.43 -22.32 -33.31
N GLU A 177 -15.71 -22.56 -33.02
CA GLU A 177 -16.70 -22.84 -34.05
C GLU A 177 -17.10 -21.58 -34.82
N ALA A 178 -17.18 -20.44 -34.13
CA ALA A 178 -17.35 -19.14 -34.78
C ALA A 178 -16.21 -18.85 -35.76
N LEU A 179 -14.96 -19.10 -35.35
CA LEU A 179 -13.78 -18.94 -36.20
C LEU A 179 -13.88 -19.82 -37.46
N SER A 180 -14.29 -21.09 -37.29
CA SER A 180 -14.46 -22.03 -38.39
C SER A 180 -15.50 -21.54 -39.41
N CYS A 181 -16.58 -20.90 -38.97
CA CYS A 181 -17.56 -20.30 -39.88
C CYS A 181 -16.93 -19.22 -40.77
N PHE A 182 -16.16 -18.30 -40.17
CA PHE A 182 -15.57 -17.19 -40.90
C PHE A 182 -14.43 -17.65 -41.84
N GLU A 183 -13.65 -18.66 -41.43
CA GLU A 183 -12.63 -19.29 -42.29
C GLU A 183 -13.25 -20.02 -43.50
N ALA A 184 -14.41 -20.66 -43.32
CA ALA A 184 -15.17 -21.23 -44.43
C ALA A 184 -15.62 -20.15 -45.43
N ILE A 185 -16.12 -19.00 -44.95
CA ILE A 185 -16.49 -17.88 -45.83
C ILE A 185 -15.26 -17.34 -46.57
N ILE A 186 -14.13 -17.18 -45.90
CA ILE A 186 -12.88 -16.68 -46.52
C ILE A 186 -12.37 -17.67 -47.58
N THR A 187 -12.52 -18.97 -47.36
CA THR A 187 -12.17 -20.00 -48.35
C THR A 187 -13.03 -19.87 -49.62
N LEU A 188 -14.32 -19.57 -49.46
CA LEU A 188 -15.26 -19.38 -50.57
C LEU A 188 -15.11 -18.03 -51.26
N ARG A 189 -14.81 -16.98 -50.48
CA ARG A 189 -14.72 -15.58 -50.91
C ARG A 189 -13.51 -14.92 -50.22
N PRO A 190 -12.29 -15.03 -50.78
CA PRO A 190 -11.07 -14.52 -50.17
C PRO A 190 -11.08 -13.02 -49.87
N ASP A 191 -11.76 -12.22 -50.69
CA ASP A 191 -11.85 -10.76 -50.56
C ASP A 191 -13.04 -10.29 -49.70
N ASN A 192 -13.61 -11.18 -48.87
CA ASN A 192 -14.72 -10.80 -47.99
C ASN A 192 -14.19 -10.07 -46.73
N GLY A 193 -14.11 -8.74 -46.81
CA GLY A 193 -13.64 -7.91 -45.70
C GLY A 193 -14.42 -8.08 -44.40
N GLY A 194 -15.74 -8.32 -44.47
CA GLY A 194 -16.58 -8.56 -43.28
C GLY A 194 -16.24 -9.89 -42.59
N ALA A 195 -15.93 -10.94 -43.35
CA ALA A 195 -15.51 -12.22 -42.80
C ALA A 195 -14.12 -12.12 -42.14
N HIS A 196 -13.18 -11.38 -42.75
CA HIS A 196 -11.87 -11.09 -42.15
C HIS A 196 -11.99 -10.26 -40.88
N PHE A 197 -12.86 -9.24 -40.84
CA PHE A 197 -13.14 -8.45 -39.64
C PHE A 197 -13.68 -9.33 -38.50
N ASN A 198 -14.70 -10.14 -38.77
CA ASN A 198 -15.29 -11.04 -37.78
C ASN A 198 -14.28 -12.10 -37.29
N ARG A 199 -13.46 -12.65 -38.21
CA ARG A 199 -12.34 -13.53 -37.86
C ARG A 199 -11.35 -12.82 -36.92
N GLY A 200 -10.99 -11.57 -37.20
CA GLY A 200 -10.14 -10.75 -36.33
C GLY A 200 -10.72 -10.58 -34.92
N SER A 201 -12.02 -10.27 -34.81
CA SER A 201 -12.73 -10.14 -33.53
C SER A 201 -12.66 -11.41 -32.70
N VAL A 202 -12.98 -12.56 -33.33
CA VAL A 202 -12.95 -13.87 -32.66
C VAL A 202 -11.54 -14.24 -32.22
N LEU A 203 -10.53 -14.02 -33.07
CA LEU A 203 -9.11 -14.28 -32.75
C LEU A 203 -8.62 -13.41 -31.59
N GLN A 204 -9.05 -12.15 -31.53
CA GLN A 204 -8.73 -11.25 -30.42
C GLN A 204 -9.31 -11.77 -29.10
N LYS A 205 -10.57 -12.23 -29.10
CA LYS A 205 -11.24 -12.86 -27.93
C LYS A 205 -10.58 -14.16 -27.51
N LEU A 206 -10.02 -14.92 -28.47
CA LEU A 206 -9.20 -16.12 -28.21
C LEU A 206 -7.79 -15.79 -27.70
N GLY A 207 -7.39 -14.52 -27.64
CA GLY A 207 -6.04 -14.10 -27.24
C GLY A 207 -4.97 -14.28 -28.31
N ARG A 208 -5.34 -14.65 -29.54
CA ARG A 208 -4.45 -14.83 -30.69
C ARG A 208 -4.18 -13.50 -31.38
N SER A 209 -3.44 -12.62 -30.72
CA SER A 209 -3.28 -11.22 -31.13
C SER A 209 -2.59 -11.02 -32.49
N GLU A 210 -1.55 -11.79 -32.83
CA GLU A 210 -0.90 -11.68 -34.15
C GLU A 210 -1.82 -12.14 -35.29
N ASP A 211 -2.56 -13.24 -35.09
CA ASP A 211 -3.51 -13.72 -36.10
C ASP A 211 -4.68 -12.74 -36.28
N ALA A 212 -5.14 -12.12 -35.18
CA ALA A 212 -6.16 -11.09 -35.21
C ALA A 212 -5.68 -9.87 -36.01
N LEU A 213 -4.43 -9.45 -35.82
CA LEU A 213 -3.83 -8.35 -36.57
C LEU A 213 -3.81 -8.67 -38.08
N ALA A 214 -3.34 -9.85 -38.47
CA ALA A 214 -3.32 -10.28 -39.87
C ALA A 214 -4.73 -10.30 -40.48
N ALA A 215 -5.73 -10.76 -39.73
CA ALA A 215 -7.13 -10.75 -40.17
C ALA A 215 -7.66 -9.32 -40.36
N TYR A 216 -7.39 -8.40 -39.44
CA TYR A 216 -7.80 -6.99 -39.60
C TYR A 216 -7.07 -6.28 -40.75
N GLU A 217 -5.82 -6.65 -41.03
CA GLU A 217 -5.08 -6.14 -42.20
C GLU A 217 -5.70 -6.61 -43.51
N ALA A 218 -6.09 -7.89 -43.60
CA ALA A 218 -6.83 -8.41 -44.74
C ALA A 218 -8.19 -7.73 -44.88
N ALA A 219 -8.91 -7.49 -43.78
CA ALA A 219 -10.18 -6.75 -43.79
C ALA A 219 -10.01 -5.32 -44.33
N ALA A 220 -8.98 -4.60 -43.88
CA ALA A 220 -8.68 -3.24 -44.32
C ALA A 220 -8.27 -3.15 -45.80
N GLN A 221 -7.75 -4.23 -46.39
CA GLN A 221 -7.39 -4.32 -47.81
C GLN A 221 -8.59 -4.63 -48.72
N SER A 222 -9.69 -5.17 -48.17
CA SER A 222 -10.80 -5.77 -48.92
C SER A 222 -11.95 -4.82 -49.30
N GLY A 223 -11.77 -3.50 -49.21
CA GLY A 223 -12.84 -2.54 -49.56
C GLY A 223 -12.62 -1.11 -49.02
N PRO A 224 -13.66 -0.25 -49.04
CA PRO A 224 -13.57 1.10 -48.50
C PRO A 224 -13.24 1.08 -47.01
N LEU A 225 -12.32 1.93 -46.58
CA LEU A 225 -11.84 2.00 -45.20
C LEU A 225 -12.98 2.15 -44.19
N ASP A 226 -13.14 1.13 -43.33
CA ASP A 226 -14.08 1.04 -42.22
C ASP A 226 -13.41 1.48 -40.90
N PRO A 227 -13.91 2.52 -40.20
CA PRO A 227 -13.33 3.01 -38.96
C PRO A 227 -13.24 1.97 -37.84
N GLU A 228 -14.20 1.05 -37.77
CA GLU A 228 -14.24 0.03 -36.72
C GLU A 228 -13.14 -1.02 -36.91
N THR A 229 -12.87 -1.39 -38.16
CA THR A 229 -11.73 -2.23 -38.54
C THR A 229 -10.40 -1.59 -38.12
N GLU A 230 -10.15 -0.31 -38.45
CA GLU A 230 -8.91 0.37 -38.07
C GLU A 230 -8.82 0.63 -36.54
N LEU A 231 -9.94 0.90 -35.86
CA LEU A 231 -9.98 0.99 -34.39
C LEU A 231 -9.52 -0.34 -33.76
N ASN A 232 -10.12 -1.45 -34.18
CA ASN A 232 -9.83 -2.77 -33.62
C ASN A 232 -8.41 -3.24 -33.96
N ARG A 233 -7.94 -2.96 -35.18
CA ARG A 233 -6.53 -3.15 -35.56
C ARG A 233 -5.58 -2.38 -34.64
N GLY A 234 -5.88 -1.10 -34.38
CA GLY A 234 -5.13 -0.28 -33.42
C GLY A 234 -5.14 -0.86 -32.01
N ASN A 235 -6.28 -1.35 -31.54
CA ASN A 235 -6.40 -1.98 -30.21
C ASN A 235 -5.54 -3.25 -30.08
N VAL A 236 -5.48 -4.07 -31.13
CA VAL A 236 -4.60 -5.25 -31.17
C VAL A 236 -3.13 -4.84 -31.18
N LEU A 237 -2.74 -3.86 -32.00
CA LEU A 237 -1.38 -3.32 -32.02
C LEU A 237 -0.96 -2.76 -30.67
N GLN A 238 -1.86 -2.05 -29.98
CA GLN A 238 -1.62 -1.54 -28.63
C GLN A 238 -1.39 -2.68 -27.63
N LYS A 239 -2.19 -3.75 -27.69
CA LYS A 239 -2.00 -4.95 -26.86
C LYS A 239 -0.66 -5.65 -27.13
N LEU A 240 -0.18 -5.60 -28.38
CA LEU A 240 1.14 -6.10 -28.80
C LEU A 240 2.30 -5.15 -28.46
N GLY A 241 2.04 -3.97 -27.88
CA GLY A 241 3.05 -2.96 -27.58
C GLY A 241 3.54 -2.15 -28.80
N ARG A 242 2.94 -2.34 -29.98
CA ARG A 242 3.26 -1.64 -31.24
C ARG A 242 2.54 -0.28 -31.31
N LEU A 243 2.85 0.59 -30.35
CA LEU A 243 2.08 1.80 -30.07
C LEU A 243 2.09 2.82 -31.22
N ASP A 244 3.22 3.08 -31.89
CA ASP A 244 3.26 4.04 -33.01
C ASP A 244 2.40 3.57 -34.21
N GLU A 245 2.34 2.26 -34.49
CA GLU A 245 1.46 1.72 -35.52
C GLU A 245 -0.02 1.79 -35.12
N ALA A 246 -0.31 1.58 -33.83
CA ALA A 246 -1.66 1.79 -33.29
C ALA A 246 -2.14 3.23 -33.49
N LEU A 247 -1.28 4.23 -33.28
CA LEU A 247 -1.60 5.64 -33.52
C LEU A 247 -2.00 5.90 -34.98
N VAL A 248 -1.31 5.29 -35.95
CA VAL A 248 -1.66 5.41 -37.37
C VAL A 248 -3.06 4.85 -37.63
N CYS A 249 -3.40 3.71 -37.04
CA CYS A 249 -4.72 3.11 -37.18
C CYS A 249 -5.81 3.99 -36.55
N TYR A 250 -5.57 4.52 -35.35
CA TYR A 250 -6.50 5.47 -34.71
C TYR A 250 -6.69 6.76 -35.50
N ASP A 251 -5.63 7.29 -36.12
CA ASP A 251 -5.72 8.45 -37.00
C ASP A 251 -6.54 8.16 -38.26
N ARG A 252 -6.41 6.97 -38.84
CA ARG A 252 -7.24 6.55 -39.97
C ARG A 252 -8.70 6.40 -39.57
N ALA A 253 -8.98 5.76 -38.44
CA ALA A 253 -10.33 5.61 -37.90
C ALA A 253 -10.98 6.97 -37.61
N ALA A 254 -10.23 7.93 -37.07
CA ALA A 254 -10.73 9.27 -36.73
C ALA A 254 -11.01 10.19 -37.94
N ARG A 255 -10.49 9.89 -39.15
CA ARG A 255 -10.62 10.77 -40.34
C ARG A 255 -11.96 10.67 -41.09
N ARG A 256 -12.87 9.75 -40.74
CA ARG A 256 -14.16 9.56 -41.43
C ARG A 256 -15.26 10.50 -40.89
N LEU A 257 -16.20 10.86 -41.77
CA LEU A 257 -17.36 11.76 -41.60
C LEU A 257 -17.86 11.86 -40.14
N GLY A 258 -17.53 12.96 -39.46
CA GLY A 258 -17.99 13.29 -38.10
C GLY A 258 -16.98 13.01 -36.97
N GLY A 259 -15.87 12.31 -37.26
CA GLY A 259 -14.90 11.88 -36.26
C GLY A 259 -15.37 10.67 -35.45
N TYR A 260 -14.43 9.96 -34.80
CA TYR A 260 -14.74 8.75 -34.03
C TYR A 260 -14.19 8.86 -32.60
N PRO A 261 -15.02 9.22 -31.60
CA PRO A 261 -14.56 9.50 -30.23
C PRO A 261 -13.74 8.36 -29.61
N HIS A 262 -14.14 7.11 -29.84
CA HIS A 262 -13.44 5.92 -29.34
C HIS A 262 -12.01 5.81 -29.88
N ALA A 263 -11.76 6.13 -31.16
CA ALA A 263 -10.41 6.13 -31.73
C ALA A 263 -9.55 7.24 -31.13
N LEU A 264 -10.10 8.44 -30.93
CA LEU A 264 -9.38 9.56 -30.30
C LEU A 264 -9.07 9.28 -28.82
N TYR A 265 -9.98 8.65 -28.11
CA TYR A 265 -9.76 8.18 -26.73
C TYR A 265 -8.65 7.13 -26.66
N ASN A 266 -8.69 6.08 -27.50
CA ASN A 266 -7.66 5.06 -27.52
C ASN A 266 -6.30 5.61 -28.00
N LYS A 267 -6.31 6.56 -28.93
CA LYS A 267 -5.12 7.35 -29.30
C LYS A 267 -4.53 8.07 -28.08
N GLY A 268 -5.37 8.68 -27.24
CA GLY A 268 -4.95 9.30 -25.99
C GLY A 268 -4.25 8.31 -25.04
N ILE A 269 -4.81 7.10 -24.86
CA ILE A 269 -4.20 6.05 -24.05
C ILE A 269 -2.83 5.64 -24.61
N ALA A 270 -2.73 5.38 -25.91
CA ALA A 270 -1.48 5.00 -26.55
C ALA A 270 -0.41 6.11 -26.45
N LEU A 271 -0.80 7.37 -26.60
CA LEU A 271 0.11 8.52 -26.43
C LEU A 271 0.62 8.65 -24.99
N GLN A 272 -0.24 8.37 -23.99
CA GLN A 272 0.16 8.36 -22.59
C GLN A 272 1.16 7.24 -22.31
N ALA A 273 0.95 6.04 -22.84
CA ALA A 273 1.90 4.92 -22.74
C ALA A 273 3.26 5.23 -23.40
N LEU A 274 3.28 6.05 -24.46
CA LEU A 274 4.50 6.57 -25.09
C LEU A 274 5.13 7.77 -24.34
N GLY A 275 4.56 8.21 -23.23
CA GLY A 275 5.02 9.39 -22.48
C GLY A 275 4.73 10.74 -23.17
N ARG A 276 3.99 10.75 -24.29
CA ARG A 276 3.62 11.96 -25.06
C ARG A 276 2.41 12.65 -24.43
N ARG A 277 2.53 13.08 -23.18
CA ARG A 277 1.42 13.55 -22.32
C ARG A 277 0.61 14.70 -22.95
N GLN A 278 1.24 15.73 -23.48
CA GLN A 278 0.51 16.87 -24.07
C GLN A 278 -0.33 16.45 -25.29
N ALA A 279 0.19 15.53 -26.11
CA ALA A 279 -0.56 14.99 -27.24
C ALA A 279 -1.74 14.09 -26.78
N ALA A 280 -1.55 13.35 -25.69
CA ALA A 280 -2.62 12.56 -25.08
C ALA A 280 -3.78 13.45 -24.60
N LEU A 281 -3.45 14.57 -23.94
CA LEU A 281 -4.44 15.57 -23.50
C LEU A 281 -5.26 16.08 -24.69
N ALA A 282 -4.59 16.48 -25.77
CA ALA A 282 -5.25 16.97 -26.99
C ALA A 282 -6.14 15.90 -27.65
N ALA A 283 -5.75 14.62 -27.60
CA ALA A 283 -6.56 13.52 -28.11
C ALA A 283 -7.83 13.29 -27.27
N TYR A 284 -7.73 13.37 -25.94
CA TYR A 284 -8.91 13.32 -25.07
C TYR A 284 -9.83 14.53 -25.27
N ASP A 285 -9.27 15.75 -25.38
CA ASP A 285 -10.06 16.95 -25.68
C ASP A 285 -10.80 16.82 -27.02
N ALA A 286 -10.15 16.27 -28.05
CA ALA A 286 -10.78 16.01 -29.34
C ALA A 286 -11.88 14.94 -29.24
N ALA A 287 -11.69 13.88 -28.45
CA ALA A 287 -12.74 12.89 -28.19
C ALA A 287 -13.96 13.53 -27.51
N LEU A 288 -13.73 14.38 -26.51
CA LEU A 288 -14.78 15.07 -25.76
C LEU A 288 -15.48 16.19 -26.55
N ALA A 289 -14.80 16.78 -27.55
CA ALA A 289 -15.43 17.71 -28.48
C ALA A 289 -16.48 17.02 -29.37
N LEU A 290 -16.29 15.72 -29.65
CA LEU A 290 -17.24 14.91 -30.42
C LEU A 290 -18.32 14.28 -29.53
N ASP A 291 -17.94 13.79 -28.35
CA ASP A 291 -18.86 13.27 -27.33
C ASP A 291 -18.54 13.84 -25.94
N PRO A 292 -19.21 14.94 -25.53
CA PRO A 292 -19.04 15.54 -24.21
C PRO A 292 -19.47 14.63 -23.05
N ARG A 293 -20.16 13.51 -23.30
CA ARG A 293 -20.63 12.57 -22.29
C ARG A 293 -19.74 11.33 -22.17
N TYR A 294 -18.59 11.30 -22.86
CA TYR A 294 -17.67 10.17 -22.81
C TYR A 294 -16.91 10.11 -21.47
N CYS A 295 -17.52 9.44 -20.49
CA CYS A 295 -17.10 9.38 -19.08
C CYS A 295 -15.64 8.93 -18.89
N GLU A 296 -15.22 7.90 -19.62
CA GLU A 296 -13.85 7.35 -19.58
C GLU A 296 -12.82 8.37 -20.08
N ALA A 297 -13.13 9.13 -21.13
CA ALA A 297 -12.27 10.18 -21.66
C ALA A 297 -12.17 11.38 -20.70
N ILE A 298 -13.27 11.78 -20.04
CA ILE A 298 -13.26 12.84 -19.02
C ILE A 298 -12.34 12.44 -17.85
N CYS A 299 -12.47 11.20 -17.37
CA CYS A 299 -11.67 10.73 -16.23
C CYS A 299 -10.19 10.59 -16.59
N ASN A 300 -9.85 10.02 -17.76
CA ASN A 300 -8.45 9.91 -18.18
C ASN A 300 -7.81 11.28 -18.44
N ARG A 301 -8.58 12.24 -18.98
CA ARG A 301 -8.17 13.64 -19.04
C ARG A 301 -7.90 14.22 -17.65
N GLY A 302 -8.78 13.95 -16.68
CA GLY A 302 -8.60 14.30 -15.27
C GLY A 302 -7.31 13.72 -14.66
N ASN A 303 -7.00 12.45 -14.95
CA ASN A 303 -5.78 11.78 -14.48
C ASN A 303 -4.53 12.51 -14.98
N LEU A 304 -4.54 12.91 -16.26
CA LEU A 304 -3.43 13.62 -16.87
C LEU A 304 -3.27 15.05 -16.33
N LEU A 305 -4.39 15.73 -16.03
CA LEU A 305 -4.39 17.02 -15.33
C LEU A 305 -3.81 16.89 -13.92
N HIS A 306 -4.13 15.80 -13.20
CA HIS A 306 -3.52 15.49 -11.90
C HIS A 306 -2.00 15.34 -12.05
N GLU A 307 -1.52 14.55 -13.03
CA GLU A 307 -0.08 14.40 -13.30
C GLU A 307 0.63 15.75 -13.60
N PHE A 308 -0.08 16.69 -14.24
CA PHE A 308 0.43 18.05 -14.48
C PHE A 308 0.35 18.98 -13.25
N GLY A 309 -0.11 18.49 -12.09
CA GLY A 309 -0.29 19.28 -10.87
C GLY A 309 -1.52 20.19 -10.88
N ARG A 310 -2.37 20.10 -11.92
CA ARG A 310 -3.64 20.86 -12.03
C ARG A 310 -4.76 20.15 -11.26
N LEU A 311 -4.57 20.02 -9.95
CA LEU A 311 -5.44 19.22 -9.08
C LEU A 311 -6.90 19.70 -9.07
N GLU A 312 -7.14 21.00 -9.15
CA GLU A 312 -8.47 21.59 -9.18
C GLU A 312 -9.23 21.23 -10.46
N ASP A 313 -8.56 21.32 -11.62
CA ASP A 313 -9.13 20.93 -12.90
C ASP A 313 -9.39 19.42 -12.99
N ALA A 314 -8.48 18.61 -12.44
CA ALA A 314 -8.66 17.16 -12.32
C ALA A 314 -9.89 16.83 -11.46
N TYR A 315 -10.02 17.48 -10.30
CA TYR A 315 -11.15 17.31 -9.39
C TYR A 315 -12.49 17.68 -10.06
N ALA A 316 -12.52 18.77 -10.84
CA ALA A 316 -13.68 19.18 -11.62
C ALA A 316 -14.02 18.16 -12.71
N ALA A 317 -13.02 17.66 -13.46
CA ALA A 317 -13.24 16.63 -14.48
C ALA A 317 -13.86 15.36 -13.88
N TYR A 318 -13.36 14.87 -12.75
CA TYR A 318 -13.99 13.72 -12.07
C TYR A 318 -15.42 14.03 -11.61
N ALA A 319 -15.71 15.26 -11.19
CA ALA A 319 -17.08 15.66 -10.87
C ALA A 319 -18.00 15.59 -12.09
N ASP A 320 -17.52 16.02 -13.26
CA ASP A 320 -18.28 15.95 -14.50
C ASP A 320 -18.52 14.50 -14.95
N ALA A 321 -17.51 13.63 -14.81
CA ALA A 321 -17.67 12.19 -15.05
C ALA A 321 -18.77 11.58 -14.16
N LEU A 322 -18.82 11.97 -12.87
CA LEU A 322 -19.83 11.49 -11.91
C LEU A 322 -21.23 12.07 -12.15
N LYS A 323 -21.36 13.26 -12.74
CA LYS A 323 -22.67 13.78 -13.20
C LYS A 323 -23.28 12.89 -14.28
N ILE A 324 -22.44 12.32 -15.15
CA ILE A 324 -22.87 11.43 -16.23
C ILE A 324 -23.13 10.02 -15.69
N ARG A 325 -22.20 9.50 -14.88
CA ARG A 325 -22.28 8.15 -14.30
C ARG A 325 -21.91 8.20 -12.81
N PRO A 326 -22.90 8.33 -11.90
CA PRO A 326 -22.65 8.47 -10.46
C PRO A 326 -21.84 7.33 -9.83
N ALA A 327 -22.02 6.10 -10.32
CA ALA A 327 -21.33 4.91 -9.82
C ALA A 327 -19.94 4.66 -10.45
N PHE A 328 -19.33 5.67 -11.10
CA PHE A 328 -18.07 5.48 -11.80
C PHE A 328 -16.88 5.44 -10.84
N LEU A 329 -16.51 4.22 -10.40
CA LEU A 329 -15.49 3.98 -9.38
C LEU A 329 -14.17 4.74 -9.58
N PRO A 330 -13.55 4.78 -10.79
CA PRO A 330 -12.30 5.51 -10.98
C PRO A 330 -12.40 7.00 -10.62
N ALA A 331 -13.51 7.66 -10.95
CA ALA A 331 -13.70 9.07 -10.62
C ALA A 331 -13.92 9.29 -9.11
N LEU A 332 -14.62 8.37 -8.42
CA LEU A 332 -14.80 8.43 -6.97
C LEU A 332 -13.47 8.26 -6.22
N THR A 333 -12.67 7.25 -6.57
CA THR A 333 -11.37 7.00 -5.93
C THR A 333 -10.36 8.12 -6.23
N ASN A 334 -10.36 8.65 -7.45
CA ASN A 334 -9.46 9.74 -7.81
C ASN A 334 -9.82 11.05 -7.08
N ARG A 335 -11.11 11.34 -6.86
CA ARG A 335 -11.52 12.46 -5.99
C ARG A 335 -11.13 12.22 -4.53
N ALA A 336 -11.34 11.01 -4.01
CA ALA A 336 -10.91 10.66 -2.66
C ALA A 336 -9.40 10.89 -2.46
N ASN A 337 -8.59 10.48 -3.43
CA ASN A 337 -7.14 10.69 -3.42
C ASN A 337 -6.75 12.18 -3.41
N ILE A 338 -7.40 13.01 -4.24
CA ILE A 338 -7.16 14.47 -4.23
C ILE A 338 -7.59 15.10 -2.88
N CYS A 339 -8.75 14.71 -2.34
CA CYS A 339 -9.20 15.19 -1.03
C CYS A 339 -8.22 14.82 0.08
N LEU A 340 -7.63 13.63 0.03
CA LEU A 340 -6.54 13.22 0.93
C LEU A 340 -5.31 14.13 0.80
N GLN A 341 -4.86 14.43 -0.44
CA GLN A 341 -3.75 15.34 -0.68
C GLN A 341 -4.02 16.75 -0.12
N TRP A 342 -5.25 17.26 -0.26
CA TRP A 342 -5.67 18.54 0.33
C TRP A 342 -5.96 18.51 1.83
N GLY A 343 -5.88 17.33 2.48
CA GLY A 343 -6.23 17.18 3.90
C GLY A 343 -7.73 17.31 4.20
N ARG A 344 -8.61 17.23 3.20
CA ARG A 344 -10.07 17.20 3.35
C ARG A 344 -10.54 15.78 3.68
N LEU A 345 -10.19 15.32 4.88
CA LEU A 345 -10.29 13.91 5.26
C LEU A 345 -11.73 13.36 5.25
N ASP A 346 -12.70 14.12 5.78
CA ASP A 346 -14.11 13.71 5.76
C ASP A 346 -14.69 13.63 4.33
N GLU A 347 -14.26 14.52 3.44
CA GLU A 347 -14.66 14.47 2.02
C GLU A 347 -14.05 13.25 1.32
N ALA A 348 -12.78 12.92 1.61
CA ALA A 348 -12.15 11.71 1.08
C ALA A 348 -12.88 10.44 1.53
N ILE A 349 -13.27 10.36 2.81
CA ILE A 349 -14.03 9.23 3.35
C ILE A 349 -15.39 9.12 2.66
N ARG A 350 -16.12 10.24 2.46
CA ARG A 350 -17.42 10.21 1.76
C ARG A 350 -17.31 9.66 0.33
N HIS A 351 -16.30 10.06 -0.43
CA HIS A 351 -16.06 9.53 -1.78
C HIS A 351 -15.69 8.04 -1.75
N CYS A 352 -14.89 7.60 -0.77
CA CYS A 352 -14.60 6.19 -0.58
C CYS A 352 -15.85 5.39 -0.21
N ASP A 353 -16.67 5.89 0.73
CA ASP A 353 -17.91 5.24 1.15
C ASP A 353 -18.90 5.11 -0.01
N GLU A 354 -18.98 6.11 -0.90
CA GLU A 354 -19.76 5.99 -2.14
C GLU A 354 -19.24 4.87 -3.05
N ALA A 355 -17.92 4.83 -3.27
CA ALA A 355 -17.30 3.76 -4.07
C ALA A 355 -17.58 2.38 -3.47
N LEU A 356 -17.50 2.25 -2.14
CA LEU A 356 -17.72 1.00 -1.41
C LEU A 356 -19.20 0.61 -1.33
N ARG A 357 -20.15 1.54 -1.49
CA ARG A 357 -21.57 1.19 -1.66
C ARG A 357 -21.83 0.48 -3.00
N HIS A 358 -21.07 0.81 -4.04
CA HIS A 358 -21.19 0.18 -5.35
C HIS A 358 -20.35 -1.10 -5.46
N ASP A 359 -19.13 -1.09 -4.91
CA ASP A 359 -18.24 -2.25 -4.83
C ASP A 359 -17.62 -2.33 -3.43
N PRO A 360 -18.23 -3.08 -2.49
CA PRO A 360 -17.76 -3.22 -1.12
C PRO A 360 -16.34 -3.80 -0.98
N LYS A 361 -15.81 -4.43 -2.04
CA LYS A 361 -14.47 -5.02 -2.07
C LYS A 361 -13.52 -4.21 -2.94
N HIS A 362 -13.82 -2.94 -3.24
CA HIS A 362 -12.94 -2.13 -4.08
C HIS A 362 -11.61 -1.80 -3.38
N PRO A 363 -10.46 -2.36 -3.79
CA PRO A 363 -9.23 -2.32 -3.00
C PRO A 363 -8.66 -0.91 -2.85
N GLN A 364 -8.75 -0.09 -3.90
CA GLN A 364 -8.23 1.29 -3.86
C GLN A 364 -9.06 2.17 -2.91
N ALA A 365 -10.39 2.05 -2.90
CA ALA A 365 -11.24 2.80 -1.99
C ALA A 365 -11.01 2.39 -0.53
N LEU A 366 -10.85 1.09 -0.25
CA LEU A 366 -10.53 0.61 1.10
C LEU A 366 -9.19 1.17 1.61
N GLY A 367 -8.14 1.16 0.76
CA GLY A 367 -6.83 1.72 1.09
C GLY A 367 -6.88 3.23 1.36
N LEU A 368 -7.54 4.00 0.49
CA LEU A 368 -7.70 5.45 0.66
C LEU A 368 -8.54 5.80 1.90
N ARG A 369 -9.63 5.06 2.16
CA ARG A 369 -10.45 5.22 3.36
C ARG A 369 -9.64 4.97 4.63
N GLY A 370 -8.85 3.90 4.65
CA GLY A 370 -7.94 3.58 5.75
C GLY A 370 -6.94 4.70 6.03
N ALA A 371 -6.29 5.23 4.99
CA ALA A 371 -5.36 6.35 5.11
C ALA A 371 -6.04 7.64 5.63
N ALA A 372 -7.27 7.93 5.20
CA ALA A 372 -8.03 9.09 5.67
C ALA A 372 -8.45 8.96 7.14
N LEU A 373 -8.95 7.78 7.53
CA LEU A 373 -9.36 7.48 8.91
C LEU A 373 -8.19 7.52 9.88
N ARG A 374 -7.03 6.99 9.48
CA ARG A 374 -5.79 7.11 10.26
C ARG A 374 -5.44 8.57 10.56
N ARG A 375 -5.46 9.43 9.54
CA ARG A 375 -5.17 10.87 9.72
C ARG A 375 -6.19 11.62 10.58
N LEU A 376 -7.40 11.07 10.75
CA LEU A 376 -8.41 11.56 11.69
C LEU A 376 -8.27 10.96 13.11
N GLY A 377 -7.34 10.03 13.33
CA GLY A 377 -7.18 9.30 14.59
C GLY A 377 -8.22 8.19 14.83
N ARG A 378 -9.04 7.84 13.83
CA ARG A 378 -10.03 6.75 13.89
C ARG A 378 -9.37 5.42 13.56
N LEU A 379 -8.44 4.99 14.42
CA LEU A 379 -7.49 3.91 14.13
C LEU A 379 -8.16 2.54 13.96
N GLU A 380 -9.17 2.22 14.77
CA GLU A 380 -9.88 0.93 14.68
C GLU A 380 -10.61 0.78 13.34
N GLU A 381 -11.31 1.82 12.88
CA GLU A 381 -12.00 1.82 11.60
C GLU A 381 -11.03 1.82 10.42
N ALA A 382 -9.88 2.48 10.57
CA ALA A 382 -8.81 2.44 9.59
C ALA A 382 -8.27 1.02 9.43
N LEU A 383 -8.02 0.33 10.55
CA LEU A 383 -7.53 -1.05 10.55
C LEU A 383 -8.52 -2.00 9.87
N VAL A 384 -9.82 -1.90 10.19
CA VAL A 384 -10.86 -2.71 9.53
C VAL A 384 -10.86 -2.51 8.00
N SER A 385 -10.72 -1.26 7.54
CA SER A 385 -10.68 -0.97 6.10
C SER A 385 -9.44 -1.56 5.43
N LEU A 386 -8.28 -1.47 6.10
CA LEU A 386 -7.00 -1.93 5.58
C LEU A 386 -6.86 -3.45 5.62
N ASP A 387 -7.38 -4.12 6.67
CA ASP A 387 -7.47 -5.59 6.74
C ASP A 387 -8.28 -6.15 5.57
N LEU A 388 -9.42 -5.51 5.23
CA LEU A 388 -10.20 -5.90 4.06
C LEU A 388 -9.44 -5.60 2.75
N ALA A 389 -8.72 -4.47 2.67
CA ALA A 389 -7.95 -4.12 1.48
C ALA A 389 -6.88 -5.18 1.15
N VAL A 390 -6.09 -5.59 2.15
CA VAL A 390 -5.04 -6.61 1.97
C VAL A 390 -5.62 -8.01 1.78
N THR A 391 -6.82 -8.29 2.30
CA THR A 391 -7.53 -9.55 2.04
C THR A 391 -8.01 -9.64 0.60
N VAL A 392 -8.57 -8.57 0.04
CA VAL A 392 -9.08 -8.56 -1.33
C VAL A 392 -7.95 -8.51 -2.36
N LYS A 393 -6.90 -7.72 -2.09
CA LYS A 393 -5.74 -7.60 -2.96
C LYS A 393 -4.46 -7.74 -2.14
N PRO A 394 -3.99 -8.98 -1.89
CA PRO A 394 -2.75 -9.22 -1.14
C PRO A 394 -1.52 -8.59 -1.80
N ALA A 395 -1.47 -8.56 -3.13
CA ALA A 395 -0.41 -7.92 -3.91
C ALA A 395 -0.60 -6.40 -4.03
N ALA A 396 -0.66 -5.69 -2.89
CA ALA A 396 -0.78 -4.24 -2.79
C ALA A 396 0.14 -3.69 -1.68
N PRO A 397 1.42 -3.36 -1.98
CA PRO A 397 2.40 -2.95 -0.97
C PRO A 397 1.97 -1.69 -0.19
N GLU A 398 1.27 -0.75 -0.82
CA GLU A 398 0.80 0.48 -0.17
C GLU A 398 -0.27 0.19 0.91
N ALA A 399 -1.10 -0.84 0.72
CA ALA A 399 -2.11 -1.23 1.70
C ALA A 399 -1.46 -1.83 2.95
N TRP A 400 -0.44 -2.69 2.76
CA TRP A 400 0.36 -3.25 3.84
C TRP A 400 1.15 -2.19 4.61
N LEU A 401 1.78 -1.23 3.92
CA LEU A 401 2.43 -0.08 4.56
C LEU A 401 1.45 0.72 5.43
N ASN A 402 0.29 1.06 4.89
CA ASN A 402 -0.72 1.82 5.63
C ASN A 402 -1.28 1.03 6.82
N ARG A 403 -1.47 -0.29 6.67
CA ARG A 403 -1.87 -1.19 7.75
C ARG A 403 -0.83 -1.19 8.88
N GLY A 404 0.45 -1.35 8.54
CA GLY A 404 1.55 -1.30 9.50
C GLY A 404 1.59 0.02 10.26
N ASN A 405 1.41 1.14 9.54
CA ASN A 405 1.38 2.47 10.17
C ASN A 405 0.22 2.63 11.17
N VAL A 406 -0.97 2.11 10.86
CA VAL A 406 -2.11 2.11 11.81
C VAL A 406 -1.80 1.24 13.02
N LEU A 407 -1.27 0.02 12.80
CA LEU A 407 -0.93 -0.91 13.88
C LEU A 407 0.14 -0.33 14.81
N GLN A 408 1.13 0.37 14.27
CA GLN A 408 2.14 1.05 15.07
C GLN A 408 1.54 2.17 15.93
N GLU A 409 0.65 3.01 15.37
CA GLU A 409 -0.07 4.03 16.14
C GLU A 409 -0.98 3.43 17.23
N MET A 410 -1.55 2.25 16.97
CA MET A 410 -2.31 1.44 17.93
C MET A 410 -1.44 0.65 18.91
N ASP A 411 -0.12 0.79 18.82
CA ASP A 411 0.86 0.13 19.67
C ASP A 411 1.08 -1.38 19.50
N LYS A 412 0.57 -1.93 18.40
CA LYS A 412 0.71 -3.34 18.03
C LYS A 412 1.98 -3.55 17.20
N LEU A 413 3.14 -3.34 17.83
CA LEU A 413 4.44 -3.30 17.15
C LEU A 413 4.77 -4.57 16.35
N ALA A 414 4.52 -5.76 16.91
CA ALA A 414 4.79 -7.02 16.22
C ALA A 414 3.98 -7.16 14.91
N ASP A 415 2.68 -6.83 14.96
CA ASP A 415 1.81 -6.87 13.78
C ASP A 415 2.17 -5.78 12.76
N ALA A 416 2.65 -4.62 13.24
CA ALA A 416 3.13 -3.54 12.38
C ALA A 416 4.37 -3.98 11.60
N ILE A 417 5.36 -4.56 12.28
CA ILE A 417 6.59 -5.09 11.67
C ILE A 417 6.26 -6.18 10.66
N ALA A 418 5.36 -7.11 11.00
CA ALA A 418 4.90 -8.12 10.05
C ALA A 418 4.28 -7.48 8.79
N SER A 419 3.44 -6.45 8.94
CA SER A 419 2.84 -5.74 7.81
C SER A 419 3.88 -5.02 6.94
N TYR A 420 4.91 -4.43 7.54
CA TYR A 420 5.99 -3.80 6.76
C TYR A 420 6.82 -4.83 6.00
N HIS A 421 7.07 -6.01 6.58
CA HIS A 421 7.72 -7.09 5.86
C HIS A 421 6.90 -7.58 4.66
N GLU A 422 5.57 -7.73 4.79
CA GLU A 422 4.70 -8.04 3.65
C GLU A 422 4.80 -6.98 2.54
N ALA A 423 4.80 -5.69 2.91
CA ALA A 423 5.00 -4.60 1.94
C ALA A 423 6.35 -4.73 1.20
N LEU A 424 7.43 -5.06 1.92
CA LEU A 424 8.78 -5.20 1.37
C LEU A 424 8.99 -6.49 0.58
N GLN A 425 8.27 -7.57 0.88
CA GLN A 425 8.28 -8.78 0.05
C GLN A 425 7.70 -8.50 -1.34
N LEU A 426 6.64 -7.69 -1.41
CA LEU A 426 6.00 -7.31 -2.67
C LEU A 426 6.79 -6.23 -3.43
N TYR A 427 7.41 -5.32 -2.70
CA TYR A 427 8.21 -4.24 -3.26
C TYR A 427 9.46 -3.99 -2.41
N PRO A 428 10.58 -4.70 -2.69
CA PRO A 428 11.81 -4.61 -1.88
C PRO A 428 12.42 -3.21 -1.83
N HIS A 429 12.26 -2.43 -2.89
CA HIS A 429 12.83 -1.09 -3.02
C HIS A 429 11.83 -0.01 -2.61
N TYR A 430 11.26 -0.13 -1.39
CA TYR A 430 10.23 0.78 -0.87
C TYR A 430 10.74 1.64 0.30
N PRO A 431 11.29 2.85 0.05
CA PRO A 431 11.89 3.69 1.08
C PRO A 431 10.95 4.02 2.24
N GLU A 432 9.68 4.29 1.96
CA GLU A 432 8.67 4.62 2.96
C GLU A 432 8.42 3.44 3.91
N ALA A 433 8.34 2.20 3.38
CA ALA A 433 8.18 1.01 4.21
C ALA A 433 9.44 0.65 4.99
N LEU A 434 10.63 0.79 4.41
CA LEU A 434 11.90 0.64 5.12
C LEU A 434 12.04 1.64 6.27
N SER A 435 11.72 2.91 6.03
CA SER A 435 11.75 3.93 7.09
C SER A 435 10.73 3.62 8.19
N SER A 436 9.50 3.22 7.85
CA SER A 436 8.51 2.84 8.87
C SER A 436 8.94 1.60 9.68
N LEU A 437 9.45 0.57 9.02
CA LEU A 437 10.00 -0.62 9.67
C LEU A 437 11.14 -0.26 10.63
N GLY A 438 12.08 0.59 10.19
CA GLY A 438 13.18 1.04 11.05
C GLY A 438 12.70 1.80 12.28
N VAL A 439 11.61 2.59 12.17
CA VAL A 439 11.01 3.24 13.36
C VAL A 439 10.44 2.19 14.31
N ALA A 440 9.69 1.22 13.80
CA ALA A 440 9.10 0.15 14.62
C ALA A 440 10.17 -0.72 15.32
N LEU A 441 11.23 -1.11 14.61
CA LEU A 441 12.36 -1.88 15.16
C LEU A 441 13.10 -1.08 16.24
N LYS A 442 13.33 0.21 16.03
CA LYS A 442 13.91 1.09 17.05
C LYS A 442 13.03 1.18 18.30
N GLU A 443 11.71 1.21 18.15
CA GLU A 443 10.75 1.20 19.26
C GLU A 443 10.70 -0.14 19.99
N GLN A 444 10.92 -1.25 19.27
CA GLN A 444 11.08 -2.60 19.83
C GLN A 444 12.41 -2.77 20.58
N GLY A 445 13.46 -2.03 20.22
CA GLY A 445 14.79 -2.10 20.83
C GLY A 445 15.88 -2.65 19.90
N ASP A 446 15.49 -3.11 18.71
CA ASP A 446 16.37 -3.67 17.67
C ASP A 446 17.00 -2.54 16.84
N VAL A 447 17.88 -1.77 17.49
CA VAL A 447 18.41 -0.50 16.94
C VAL A 447 19.38 -0.71 15.78
N ASP A 448 20.08 -1.85 15.72
CA ASP A 448 21.01 -2.16 14.62
C ASP A 448 20.25 -2.49 13.33
N GLU A 449 19.20 -3.29 13.43
CA GLU A 449 18.28 -3.59 12.35
C GLU A 449 17.57 -2.32 11.88
N ALA A 450 17.16 -1.46 12.82
CA ALA A 450 16.59 -0.16 12.49
C ALA A 450 17.56 0.72 11.67
N LEU A 451 18.85 0.77 12.04
CA LEU A 451 19.87 1.50 11.29
C LEU A 451 20.02 0.93 9.88
N ALA A 452 20.05 -0.39 9.72
CA ALA A 452 20.11 -1.04 8.41
C ALA A 452 18.92 -0.63 7.53
N CYS A 453 17.70 -0.62 8.06
CA CYS A 453 16.52 -0.16 7.34
C CYS A 453 16.63 1.32 6.91
N PHE A 454 17.12 2.20 7.78
CA PHE A 454 17.29 3.61 7.42
C PHE A 454 18.40 3.83 6.38
N ASP A 455 19.51 3.10 6.50
CA ASP A 455 20.60 3.13 5.52
C ASP A 455 20.10 2.68 4.14
N GLU A 456 19.31 1.61 4.09
CA GLU A 456 18.71 1.12 2.84
C GLU A 456 17.65 2.09 2.27
N ALA A 457 16.80 2.67 3.12
CA ALA A 457 15.84 3.69 2.69
C ALA A 457 16.56 4.90 2.05
N LEU A 458 17.68 5.34 2.64
CA LEU A 458 18.49 6.45 2.12
C LEU A 458 19.32 6.06 0.90
N HIS A 459 19.63 4.78 0.71
CA HIS A 459 20.26 4.29 -0.51
C HIS A 459 19.33 4.45 -1.72
N TYR A 460 18.07 4.03 -1.59
CA TYR A 460 17.08 4.15 -2.68
C TYR A 460 16.53 5.58 -2.82
N LYS A 461 16.45 6.34 -1.72
CA LYS A 461 15.97 7.73 -1.70
C LYS A 461 16.94 8.62 -0.91
N PRO A 462 18.03 9.09 -1.53
CA PRO A 462 19.01 9.95 -0.85
C PRO A 462 18.41 11.28 -0.35
N ASP A 463 17.42 11.84 -1.04
CA ASP A 463 16.67 13.01 -0.58
C ASP A 463 15.45 12.61 0.26
N TYR A 464 15.70 12.00 1.42
CA TYR A 464 14.65 11.61 2.36
C TYR A 464 14.92 12.13 3.78
N PRO A 465 14.56 13.40 4.07
CA PRO A 465 14.84 14.04 5.35
C PRO A 465 14.27 13.31 6.57
N ASP A 466 13.06 12.74 6.47
CA ASP A 466 12.42 11.99 7.56
C ASP A 466 13.23 10.73 7.92
N ALA A 467 13.61 9.90 6.94
CA ALA A 467 14.44 8.72 7.17
C ALA A 467 15.81 9.08 7.73
N ARG A 468 16.44 10.16 7.23
CA ARG A 468 17.70 10.68 7.77
C ARG A 468 17.55 11.15 9.22
N ASN A 469 16.43 11.77 9.59
CA ASN A 469 16.19 12.20 10.96
C ASN A 469 15.96 11.00 11.89
N ASN A 470 15.26 9.97 11.39
CA ASN A 470 15.06 8.73 12.14
C ASN A 470 16.38 7.99 12.38
N ARG A 471 17.25 7.94 11.35
CA ARG A 471 18.62 7.44 11.46
C ARG A 471 19.43 8.21 12.50
N ALA A 472 19.33 9.55 12.49
CA ALA A 472 19.96 10.40 13.51
C ALA A 472 19.60 9.94 14.92
N GLY A 473 18.31 9.72 15.19
CA GLY A 473 17.84 9.24 16.49
C GLY A 473 18.44 7.88 16.89
N ALA A 474 18.54 6.94 15.95
CA ALA A 474 19.14 5.63 16.20
C ALA A 474 20.66 5.72 16.42
N LEU A 475 21.38 6.53 15.64
CA LEU A 475 22.82 6.79 15.80
C LEU A 475 23.12 7.43 17.16
N LEU A 476 22.36 8.46 17.53
CA LEU A 476 22.48 9.12 18.83
C LEU A 476 22.23 8.14 19.97
N LEU A 477 21.21 7.27 19.84
CA LEU A 477 20.85 6.26 20.84
C LEU A 477 21.96 5.20 21.02
N LYS A 478 22.69 4.87 19.95
CA LYS A 478 23.91 4.03 20.01
C LYS A 478 25.16 4.78 20.50
N GLY A 479 25.07 6.08 20.78
CA GLY A 479 26.20 6.89 21.20
C GLY A 479 27.13 7.34 20.07
N ARG A 480 26.75 7.14 18.80
CA ARG A 480 27.48 7.66 17.62
C ARG A 480 27.17 9.14 17.42
N LEU A 481 27.56 9.97 18.38
CA LEU A 481 27.09 11.36 18.50
C LEU A 481 27.43 12.23 17.29
N LYS A 482 28.67 12.15 16.81
CA LYS A 482 29.13 12.95 15.67
C LYS A 482 28.29 12.73 14.40
N GLU A 483 28.03 11.47 14.07
CA GLU A 483 27.20 11.10 12.92
C GLU A 483 25.72 11.40 13.18
N GLY A 484 25.24 11.09 14.38
CA GLY A 484 23.87 11.35 14.78
C GLY A 484 23.49 12.83 14.71
N PHE A 485 24.32 13.74 15.25
CA PHE A 485 24.04 15.18 15.16
C PHE A 485 24.13 15.71 13.73
N ARG A 486 25.03 15.17 12.89
CA ARG A 486 25.10 15.52 11.47
C ARG A 486 23.79 15.16 10.75
N ASP A 487 23.28 13.96 10.96
CA ASP A 487 22.01 13.53 10.36
C ASP A 487 20.81 14.27 10.95
N PHE A 488 20.89 14.65 12.24
CA PHE A 488 19.84 15.39 12.94
C PHE A 488 19.56 16.77 12.31
N GLU A 489 20.48 17.28 11.48
CA GLU A 489 20.24 18.49 10.68
C GLU A 489 19.12 18.35 9.66
N SER A 490 18.75 17.13 9.25
CA SER A 490 17.58 16.94 8.40
C SER A 490 16.26 17.34 9.05
N ARG A 491 16.24 17.67 10.36
CA ARG A 491 15.06 18.20 11.06
C ARG A 491 14.52 19.50 10.47
N TRP A 492 15.34 20.24 9.72
CA TRP A 492 14.93 21.48 9.05
C TRP A 492 14.12 21.25 7.77
N ASP A 493 14.16 20.02 7.23
CA ASP A 493 13.60 19.67 5.92
C ASP A 493 12.58 18.52 5.98
N ARG A 494 12.34 17.96 7.16
CA ARG A 494 11.36 16.88 7.37
C ARG A 494 9.92 17.36 7.26
N SER A 495 8.99 16.42 7.08
CA SER A 495 7.55 16.68 6.86
C SER A 495 6.88 17.55 7.94
N ASN A 496 7.37 17.50 9.17
CA ASN A 496 6.91 18.30 10.30
C ASN A 496 8.02 19.24 10.83
N ALA A 497 8.83 19.79 9.93
CA ALA A 497 9.88 20.75 10.28
C ALA A 497 9.31 22.00 10.96
N PRO A 498 10.03 22.59 11.93
CA PRO A 498 9.65 23.87 12.50
C PRO A 498 9.69 24.99 11.43
N PRO A 499 8.89 26.05 11.56
CA PRO A 499 8.92 27.18 10.65
C PRO A 499 10.33 27.77 10.52
N ARG A 500 10.78 28.02 9.28
CA ARG A 500 12.10 28.62 9.00
C ARG A 500 12.24 30.08 9.45
N THR A 501 11.17 30.69 9.98
CA THR A 501 11.17 32.06 10.51
C THR A 501 12.12 32.27 11.69
N ILE A 502 12.62 31.19 12.30
CA ILE A 502 13.60 31.25 13.40
C ILE A 502 15.05 31.33 12.86
N VAL A 503 15.30 31.00 11.58
CA VAL A 503 16.65 30.93 11.02
C VAL A 503 17.17 32.35 10.73
N PRO A 504 18.17 32.86 11.47
CA PRO A 504 18.68 34.22 11.27
C PRO A 504 19.46 34.34 9.96
N ALA A 505 19.55 35.54 9.38
CA ALA A 505 20.25 35.81 8.12
C ALA A 505 21.79 35.74 8.19
N ALA A 506 22.36 35.17 9.26
CA ALA A 506 23.81 35.06 9.46
C ALA A 506 24.36 33.71 8.97
N ALA A 507 25.68 33.63 8.76
CA ALA A 507 26.34 32.38 8.40
C ALA A 507 26.16 31.34 9.51
N ARG A 508 25.92 30.08 9.15
CA ARG A 508 25.76 29.02 10.14
C ARG A 508 27.11 28.66 10.76
N TRP A 509 27.21 28.65 12.09
CA TRP A 509 28.40 28.19 12.78
C TRP A 509 28.47 26.66 12.82
N THR A 510 29.61 26.11 12.44
CA THR A 510 29.90 24.66 12.42
C THR A 510 31.25 24.30 13.05
N GLY A 511 31.92 25.26 13.70
CA GLY A 511 33.18 25.04 14.43
C GLY A 511 34.30 26.02 14.08
N GLU A 512 33.99 27.07 13.32
CA GLU A 512 34.90 28.15 12.95
C GLU A 512 35.41 28.91 14.18
N ASP A 513 36.54 29.62 14.03
CA ASP A 513 37.09 30.48 15.09
C ASP A 513 36.12 31.61 15.46
N LEU A 514 35.91 31.79 16.77
CA LEU A 514 34.97 32.74 17.35
C LEU A 514 35.65 33.95 18.02
N THR A 515 36.98 34.03 17.99
CA THR A 515 37.73 35.10 18.65
C THR A 515 37.26 36.49 18.18
N GLY A 516 36.60 37.23 19.06
CA GLY A 516 36.07 38.57 18.77
C GLY A 516 34.84 38.59 17.85
N LYS A 517 34.18 37.44 17.64
CA LYS A 517 32.99 37.29 16.78
C LYS A 517 31.71 37.34 17.58
N ARG A 518 30.63 37.82 16.95
CA ARG A 518 29.28 37.80 17.51
C ARG A 518 28.51 36.60 16.99
N ILE A 519 28.01 35.76 17.90
CA ILE A 519 27.21 34.59 17.55
C ILE A 519 25.81 34.69 18.15
N LEU A 520 24.79 34.46 17.31
CA LEU A 520 23.41 34.29 17.73
C LEU A 520 23.10 32.80 17.89
N VAL A 521 22.87 32.37 19.13
CA VAL A 521 22.32 31.06 19.44
C VAL A 521 20.82 31.20 19.60
N TYR A 522 20.03 30.30 19.01
CA TYR A 522 18.57 30.37 19.12
C TYR A 522 17.96 29.05 19.59
N ASP A 523 16.92 29.14 20.42
CA ASP A 523 16.15 27.99 20.87
C ASP A 523 15.17 27.51 19.78
N GLU A 524 15.06 26.20 19.60
CA GLU A 524 14.19 25.64 18.56
C GLU A 524 13.40 24.40 18.99
N GLN A 525 13.66 23.85 20.18
CA GLN A 525 13.04 22.61 20.69
C GLN A 525 12.35 22.79 22.06
N GLY A 526 12.22 21.71 22.84
CA GLY A 526 11.54 21.69 24.12
C GLY A 526 12.30 22.45 25.22
N LEU A 527 11.61 22.70 26.34
CA LEU A 527 12.23 23.39 27.49
C LEU A 527 13.37 22.56 28.11
N GLY A 528 13.25 21.23 28.12
CA GLY A 528 14.31 20.33 28.57
C GLY A 528 15.57 20.43 27.71
N ASP A 529 15.39 20.59 26.40
CA ASP A 529 16.52 20.76 25.47
C ASP A 529 17.25 22.08 25.72
N LEU A 530 16.48 23.15 25.94
CA LEU A 530 17.06 24.45 26.32
C LEU A 530 17.90 24.35 27.60
N ILE A 531 17.38 23.69 28.63
CA ILE A 531 18.09 23.48 29.90
C ILE A 531 19.33 22.60 29.69
N GLN A 532 19.24 21.54 28.88
CA GLN A 532 20.36 20.64 28.66
C GLN A 532 21.47 21.33 27.88
N PHE A 533 21.15 22.00 26.77
CA PHE A 533 22.14 22.50 25.83
C PHE A 533 22.61 23.94 26.10
N CYS A 534 21.97 24.70 27.00
CA CYS A 534 22.52 25.99 27.43
C CYS A 534 23.91 25.86 28.08
N ARG A 535 24.31 24.66 28.51
CA ARG A 535 25.67 24.34 28.99
C ARG A 535 26.79 24.67 28.00
N TYR A 536 26.48 24.76 26.71
CA TYR A 536 27.48 25.10 25.68
C TYR A 536 27.70 26.61 25.55
N ILE A 537 26.81 27.45 26.12
CA ILE A 537 26.92 28.91 26.03
C ILE A 537 28.23 29.41 26.67
N PRO A 538 28.61 29.02 27.91
CA PRO A 538 29.89 29.46 28.48
C PRO A 538 31.09 28.98 27.64
N LEU A 539 31.01 27.81 27.01
CA LEU A 539 32.08 27.28 26.16
C LEU A 539 32.28 28.11 24.88
N LEU A 540 31.23 28.73 24.36
CA LEU A 540 31.34 29.70 23.25
C LEU A 540 32.05 30.97 23.71
N GLU A 541 31.75 31.45 24.92
CA GLU A 541 32.41 32.62 25.51
C GLU A 541 33.88 32.37 25.81
N GLU A 542 34.22 31.15 26.25
CA GLU A 542 35.61 30.69 26.44
C GLU A 542 36.39 30.64 25.12
N ARG A 543 35.71 30.43 23.98
CA ARG A 543 36.26 30.56 22.63
C ARG A 543 36.32 32.01 22.12
N GLY A 544 36.09 33.00 22.99
CA GLY A 544 36.22 34.42 22.68
C GLY A 544 35.03 35.03 21.95
N ALA A 545 33.88 34.34 21.89
CA ALA A 545 32.67 34.83 21.25
C ALA A 545 31.90 35.83 22.15
N GLU A 546 31.29 36.83 21.53
CA GLU A 546 30.19 37.58 22.13
C GLU A 546 28.87 36.84 21.80
N VAL A 547 28.28 36.21 22.81
CA VAL A 547 27.13 35.31 22.63
C VAL A 547 25.82 36.05 22.92
N THR A 548 24.89 35.97 21.97
CA THR A 548 23.49 36.32 22.18
C THR A 548 22.62 35.07 22.11
N LEU A 549 21.75 34.85 23.09
CA LEU A 549 20.76 33.77 23.10
C LEU A 549 19.37 34.34 22.80
N LEU A 550 18.80 33.95 21.66
CA LEU A 550 17.38 34.12 21.36
C LEU A 550 16.60 32.97 22.00
N CYS A 551 15.87 33.26 23.07
CA CYS A 551 15.05 32.27 23.76
C CYS A 551 13.76 32.86 24.34
N ARG A 552 12.79 31.98 24.60
CA ARG A 552 11.48 32.36 25.15
C ARG A 552 11.63 33.13 26.48
N ARG A 553 10.87 34.23 26.59
CA ARG A 553 10.93 35.15 27.75
C ARG A 553 10.74 34.46 29.11
N ASN A 554 9.85 33.49 29.19
CA ASN A 554 9.56 32.73 30.41
C ASN A 554 10.74 31.86 30.92
N MET A 555 11.78 31.63 30.09
CA MET A 555 12.96 30.86 30.48
C MET A 555 14.15 31.76 30.88
N GLN A 556 14.10 33.06 30.55
CA GLN A 556 15.25 33.95 30.74
C GLN A 556 15.65 34.10 32.21
N ARG A 557 14.69 34.17 33.15
CA ARG A 557 15.01 34.28 34.58
C ARG A 557 15.77 33.05 35.09
N LEU A 558 15.35 31.84 34.73
CA LEU A 558 16.08 30.60 35.07
C LEU A 558 17.49 30.62 34.46
N LEU A 559 17.59 31.00 33.18
CA LEU A 559 18.86 30.99 32.46
C LEU A 559 19.84 32.06 32.95
N ARG A 560 19.40 33.12 33.65
CA ARG A 560 20.31 34.05 34.36
C ARG A 560 21.10 33.34 35.46
N GLY A 561 20.65 32.18 35.91
CA GLY A 561 21.40 31.30 36.79
C GLY A 561 22.64 30.70 36.13
N LEU A 562 22.80 30.79 34.80
CA LEU A 562 24.03 30.41 34.11
C LEU A 562 25.13 31.42 34.45
N LYS A 563 26.30 30.94 34.89
CA LYS A 563 27.48 31.80 35.13
C LYS A 563 28.12 32.23 33.81
N SER A 564 27.42 33.08 33.06
CA SER A 564 27.74 33.50 31.70
C SER A 564 27.47 34.98 31.51
N ARG A 565 28.14 35.61 30.52
CA ARG A 565 27.91 37.00 30.10
C ARG A 565 26.89 37.10 28.96
N VAL A 566 26.24 35.99 28.61
CA VAL A 566 25.32 35.88 27.49
C VAL A 566 24.23 36.95 27.53
N ARG A 567 24.03 37.62 26.40
CA ARG A 567 22.90 38.52 26.21
C ARG A 567 21.67 37.70 25.83
N MET A 568 20.60 37.77 26.61
CA MET A 568 19.34 37.09 26.28
C MET A 568 18.34 38.05 25.63
N ILE A 569 17.69 37.58 24.58
CA ILE A 569 16.64 38.31 23.84
C ILE A 569 15.47 37.37 23.54
N ASP A 570 14.26 37.90 23.40
CA ASP A 570 13.06 37.16 22.98
C ASP A 570 12.62 37.50 21.55
N SER A 571 13.31 38.44 20.91
CA SER A 571 13.10 38.86 19.52
C SER A 571 14.42 39.39 18.94
N THR A 572 14.64 39.15 17.64
CA THR A 572 15.85 39.59 16.94
C THR A 572 15.71 41.03 16.47
N ASP A 573 16.77 41.82 16.63
CA ASP A 573 16.90 43.13 15.97
C ASP A 573 17.21 42.91 14.47
N PRO A 574 16.37 43.39 13.53
CA PRO A 574 16.65 43.31 12.09
C PRO A 574 17.97 43.99 11.67
N GLN A 575 18.46 44.95 12.45
CA GLN A 575 19.74 45.62 12.22
C GLN A 575 20.91 44.95 12.97
N GLY A 576 20.62 43.97 13.82
CA GLY A 576 21.60 43.19 14.57
C GLY A 576 22.48 42.39 13.61
N ARG A 577 23.72 42.84 13.42
CA ARG A 577 24.72 42.09 12.65
C ARG A 577 25.34 41.02 13.53
N TYR A 578 25.21 39.75 13.12
CA TYR A 578 25.92 38.63 13.72
C TYR A 578 26.90 38.05 12.70
N ASP A 579 28.08 37.65 13.14
CA ASP A 579 29.04 36.95 12.28
C ASP A 579 28.54 35.53 12.00
N PHE A 580 27.98 34.89 13.03
CA PHE A 580 27.40 33.55 12.92
C PHE A 580 26.05 33.40 13.62
N ALA A 581 25.28 32.38 13.21
CA ALA A 581 24.12 31.88 13.91
C ALA A 581 24.20 30.36 14.10
N CYS A 582 23.64 29.84 15.20
CA CYS A 582 23.58 28.42 15.47
C CYS A 582 22.32 28.04 16.25
N ALA A 583 21.61 27.02 15.79
CA ALA A 583 20.55 26.41 16.58
C ALA A 583 21.15 25.73 17.81
N LEU A 584 20.43 25.75 18.93
CA LEU A 584 20.97 25.26 20.20
C LEU A 584 21.39 23.77 20.13
N LEU A 585 20.59 22.91 19.49
CA LEU A 585 20.96 21.48 19.31
C LEU A 585 21.98 21.22 18.19
N SER A 586 22.42 22.26 17.47
CA SER A 586 23.50 22.16 16.49
C SER A 586 24.87 22.50 17.08
N LEU A 587 24.93 23.07 18.29
CA LEU A 587 26.20 23.35 18.98
C LEU A 587 27.12 22.13 19.10
N PRO A 588 26.65 20.90 19.39
CA PRO A 588 27.50 19.72 19.46
C PRO A 588 28.33 19.46 18.19
N ILE A 589 27.83 19.87 17.02
CA ILE A 589 28.55 19.74 15.74
C ILE A 589 29.81 20.63 15.78
N GLY A 590 29.66 21.90 16.14
CA GLY A 590 30.79 22.86 16.21
C GLY A 590 31.76 22.62 17.36
N PHE A 591 31.36 21.84 18.37
CA PHE A 591 32.26 21.33 19.40
C PHE A 591 32.85 19.96 19.08
N GLY A 592 32.39 19.27 18.02
CA GLY A 592 32.86 17.94 17.65
C GLY A 592 32.60 16.89 18.75
N VAL A 593 31.43 16.94 19.39
CA VAL A 593 31.16 16.19 20.63
C VAL A 593 31.11 14.68 20.38
N GLU A 594 31.88 13.96 21.18
CA GLU A 594 31.84 12.50 21.36
C GLU A 594 31.43 12.18 22.81
N LEU A 595 31.15 10.92 23.13
CA LEU A 595 30.63 10.54 24.46
C LEU A 595 31.57 10.97 25.59
N GLU A 596 32.87 10.89 25.34
CA GLU A 596 33.96 11.20 26.27
C GLU A 596 34.15 12.71 26.45
N THR A 597 33.70 13.52 25.48
CA THR A 597 33.88 14.97 25.46
C THR A 597 32.60 15.75 25.76
N ILE A 598 31.52 15.07 26.16
CA ILE A 598 30.31 15.73 26.63
C ILE A 598 30.69 16.65 27.81
N PRO A 599 30.32 17.95 27.78
CA PRO A 599 30.57 18.85 28.90
C PRO A 599 29.63 18.49 30.06
N ALA A 600 30.09 17.57 30.91
CA ALA A 600 29.34 17.01 32.02
C ALA A 600 29.56 17.75 33.35
N GLN A 601 30.20 18.92 33.32
CA GLN A 601 30.45 19.73 34.51
C GLN A 601 29.12 20.27 35.08
N ILE A 602 28.87 19.99 36.35
CA ILE A 602 27.67 20.39 37.09
C ILE A 602 28.06 20.93 38.48
N PRO A 603 27.23 21.77 39.11
CA PRO A 603 26.07 22.45 38.52
C PRO A 603 26.50 23.53 37.52
N TYR A 604 25.69 23.76 36.49
CA TYR A 604 25.85 24.88 35.56
C TYR A 604 24.68 25.88 35.60
N LEU A 605 23.58 25.53 36.26
CA LEU A 605 22.52 26.48 36.63
C LEU A 605 22.51 26.68 38.14
N PHE A 606 22.24 27.91 38.58
CA PHE A 606 22.17 28.29 39.98
C PHE A 606 20.86 29.03 40.27
N VAL A 607 20.26 28.76 41.42
CA VAL A 607 18.97 29.33 41.83
C VAL A 607 19.16 30.52 42.75
N GLU A 608 18.23 31.47 42.72
CA GLU A 608 18.19 32.63 43.61
C GLU A 608 18.12 32.19 45.09
N PRO A 609 19.06 32.60 45.96
CA PRO A 609 19.11 32.13 47.36
C PRO A 609 17.83 32.42 48.16
N GLN A 610 17.14 33.52 47.86
CA GLN A 610 15.89 33.88 48.53
C GLN A 610 14.76 32.90 48.21
N ALA A 611 14.64 32.45 46.95
CA ALA A 611 13.65 31.45 46.56
C ALA A 611 13.94 30.10 47.23
N VAL A 612 15.22 29.70 47.30
CA VAL A 612 15.65 28.47 48.00
C VAL A 612 15.27 28.51 49.48
N ALA A 613 15.50 29.64 50.16
CA ALA A 613 15.16 29.78 51.58
C ALA A 613 13.64 29.65 51.82
N GLN A 614 12.81 30.28 50.97
CA GLN A 614 11.35 30.19 51.05
C GLN A 614 10.86 28.74 50.87
N TRP A 615 11.36 28.05 49.85
CA TRP A 615 10.96 26.66 49.58
C TRP A 615 11.50 25.68 50.61
N SER A 616 12.71 25.89 51.13
CA SER A 616 13.26 25.08 52.22
C SER A 616 12.43 25.20 53.50
N GLN A 617 11.92 26.40 53.82
CA GLN A 617 11.03 26.60 54.95
C GLN A 617 9.69 25.89 54.74
N ARG A 618 9.14 25.95 53.51
CA ARG A 618 7.84 25.36 53.17
C ARG A 618 7.86 23.83 53.17
N ILE A 619 8.89 23.22 52.59
CA ILE A 619 9.05 21.76 52.51
C ILE A 619 9.43 21.17 53.90
N GLY A 620 10.21 21.94 54.67
CA GLY A 620 10.74 21.52 55.96
C GLY A 620 11.95 20.58 55.85
N ALA A 621 12.61 20.37 56.99
CA ALA A 621 13.84 19.57 57.09
C ALA A 621 13.62 18.10 57.53
N GLY A 622 12.38 17.72 57.86
CA GLY A 622 12.07 16.38 58.37
C GLY A 622 11.92 15.33 57.26
N GLY A 623 12.39 14.11 57.54
CA GLY A 623 12.28 12.96 56.64
C GLY A 623 13.25 13.01 55.44
N PHE A 624 13.23 11.94 54.65
CA PHE A 624 13.96 11.82 53.39
C PHE A 624 13.06 12.26 52.23
N ARG A 625 13.34 13.44 51.69
CA ARG A 625 12.45 14.20 50.79
C ARG A 625 12.77 13.88 49.34
N ILE A 626 11.82 13.24 48.66
CA ILE A 626 11.95 12.82 47.28
C ILE A 626 11.00 13.64 46.41
N GLY A 627 11.57 14.45 45.51
CA GLY A 627 10.79 15.14 44.47
C GLY A 627 10.35 14.17 43.39
N ILE A 628 9.06 14.19 43.01
CA ILE A 628 8.52 13.29 41.99
C ILE A 628 7.89 14.05 40.82
N CYS A 629 8.20 13.60 39.60
CA CYS A 629 7.51 14.01 38.37
C CYS A 629 7.34 12.79 37.47
N TRP A 630 6.12 12.28 37.36
CA TRP A 630 5.84 10.98 36.73
C TRP A 630 5.38 11.08 35.27
N HIS A 631 4.93 12.26 34.82
CA HIS A 631 4.56 12.50 33.43
C HIS A 631 5.10 13.84 32.92
N GLY A 632 5.36 13.89 31.61
CA GLY A 632 5.66 15.12 30.89
C GLY A 632 4.41 15.76 30.31
N ASN A 633 4.59 16.57 29.26
CA ASN A 633 3.47 17.12 28.50
C ASN A 633 2.77 16.00 27.70
N SER A 634 1.55 15.64 28.12
CA SER A 634 0.72 14.57 27.55
C SER A 634 0.39 14.79 26.07
N ALA A 635 0.37 16.04 25.59
CA ALA A 635 0.11 16.37 24.18
C ALA A 635 1.25 15.99 23.22
N ILE A 636 2.44 15.71 23.74
CA ILE A 636 3.65 15.44 22.93
C ILE A 636 4.04 13.96 22.97
N ASN A 637 3.80 13.26 24.09
CA ASN A 637 4.18 11.85 24.20
C ASN A 637 3.48 11.12 25.36
N LEU A 638 2.37 10.44 25.07
CA LEU A 638 1.55 9.73 26.06
C LEU A 638 2.28 8.58 26.78
N LYS A 639 3.41 8.08 26.23
CA LYS A 639 4.08 6.85 26.70
C LYS A 639 5.44 7.07 27.39
N ARG A 640 5.77 8.31 27.74
CA ARG A 640 7.02 8.62 28.48
C ARG A 640 6.87 8.51 30.00
N GLY A 641 5.65 8.61 30.52
CA GLY A 641 5.37 8.62 31.95
C GLY A 641 5.07 7.24 32.54
N PHE A 642 4.92 7.22 33.86
CA PHE A 642 4.44 6.08 34.64
C PHE A 642 3.29 6.54 35.55
N SER A 643 2.48 5.61 36.03
CA SER A 643 1.38 5.92 36.95
C SER A 643 1.85 6.03 38.41
N LEU A 644 1.21 6.90 39.21
CA LEU A 644 1.60 7.15 40.60
C LEU A 644 1.57 5.90 41.48
N ASP A 645 0.69 4.94 41.21
CA ASP A 645 0.60 3.66 41.96
C ASP A 645 1.92 2.88 41.97
N ARG A 646 2.78 3.09 40.95
CA ARG A 646 4.08 2.44 40.85
C ARG A 646 5.08 2.89 41.92
N LEU A 647 4.83 4.02 42.59
CA LEU A 647 5.69 4.51 43.66
C LEU A 647 5.51 3.77 45.00
N GLY A 648 4.58 2.82 45.09
CA GLY A 648 4.28 2.07 46.32
C GLY A 648 5.52 1.51 47.05
N PRO A 649 6.44 0.80 46.36
CA PRO A 649 7.68 0.28 46.96
C PRO A 649 8.56 1.38 47.58
N ILE A 650 8.53 2.60 47.04
CA ILE A 650 9.30 3.75 47.52
C ILE A 650 8.57 4.44 48.68
N ALA A 651 7.27 4.65 48.53
CA ALA A 651 6.41 5.25 49.56
C ALA A 651 6.39 4.44 50.86
N SER A 652 6.55 3.11 50.76
CA SER A 652 6.59 2.20 51.92
C SER A 652 7.86 2.29 52.77
N ILE A 653 8.90 3.01 52.31
CA ILE A 653 10.16 3.12 53.05
C ILE A 653 9.99 4.11 54.20
N GLU A 654 10.19 3.65 55.44
CA GLU A 654 10.02 4.45 56.65
C GLU A 654 10.77 5.79 56.60
N GLY A 655 10.07 6.91 56.84
CA GLY A 655 10.64 8.24 56.84
C GLY A 655 10.87 8.87 55.46
N VAL A 656 10.47 8.22 54.37
CA VAL A 656 10.39 8.85 53.04
C VAL A 656 9.18 9.76 52.96
N ARG A 657 9.36 10.93 52.35
CA ARG A 657 8.30 11.88 51.98
C ARG A 657 8.37 12.11 50.48
N LEU A 658 7.25 11.94 49.79
CA LEU A 658 7.13 12.20 48.35
C LEU A 658 6.58 13.61 48.15
N ILE A 659 7.25 14.42 47.34
CA ILE A 659 6.90 15.83 47.09
C ILE A 659 6.66 16.01 45.60
N GLY A 660 5.48 16.47 45.20
CA GLY A 660 5.13 16.65 43.80
C GLY A 660 5.86 17.83 43.15
N LEU A 661 6.49 17.59 42.00
CA LEU A 661 7.17 18.60 41.17
C LEU A 661 6.44 18.82 39.83
N VAL A 662 5.11 18.95 39.86
CA VAL A 662 4.28 19.06 38.65
C VAL A 662 3.43 20.33 38.65
N ARG A 663 3.10 20.80 37.44
CA ARG A 663 2.21 21.94 37.15
C ARG A 663 0.99 21.46 36.38
N GLY A 664 -0.13 22.18 36.46
CA GLY A 664 -1.32 21.89 35.65
C GLY A 664 -2.05 20.60 36.08
N GLU A 665 -2.51 19.79 35.12
CA GLU A 665 -3.36 18.60 35.36
C GLU A 665 -2.78 17.59 36.36
N GLY A 666 -1.46 17.39 36.37
CA GLY A 666 -0.80 16.50 37.34
C GLY A 666 -0.94 16.95 38.80
N ARG A 667 -1.29 18.22 39.06
CA ARG A 667 -1.63 18.67 40.41
C ARG A 667 -2.96 18.12 40.90
N ILE A 668 -3.93 17.94 40.00
CA ILE A 668 -5.25 17.40 40.35
C ILE A 668 -5.09 15.98 40.93
N GLU A 669 -4.19 15.18 40.36
CA GLU A 669 -3.86 13.83 40.85
C GLU A 669 -3.21 13.83 42.24
N ILE A 670 -2.42 14.87 42.57
CA ILE A 670 -1.81 15.02 43.91
C ILE A 670 -2.85 15.51 44.92
N GLU A 671 -3.63 16.52 44.54
CA GLU A 671 -4.61 17.16 45.42
C GLU A 671 -5.86 16.29 45.64
N THR A 672 -6.09 15.30 44.76
CA THR A 672 -7.19 14.33 44.83
C THR A 672 -6.66 12.89 44.81
N PRO A 673 -6.09 12.38 45.94
CA PRO A 673 -5.42 11.09 45.94
C PRO A 673 -6.36 9.94 45.58
N GLN A 674 -6.02 9.15 44.55
CA GLN A 674 -6.76 7.93 44.16
C GLN A 674 -6.04 6.65 44.60
N GLY A 675 -5.51 6.59 45.82
CA GLY A 675 -4.82 5.40 46.31
C GLY A 675 -4.08 5.56 47.64
N PRO A 676 -3.32 4.53 48.07
CA PRO A 676 -2.63 4.49 49.37
C PRO A 676 -1.34 5.31 49.42
N ILE A 677 -0.92 5.91 48.30
CA ILE A 677 0.34 6.67 48.21
C ILE A 677 0.06 8.13 48.51
N CYS A 678 0.72 8.67 49.54
CA CYS A 678 0.65 10.08 49.88
C CYS A 678 1.76 10.85 49.16
N VAL A 679 1.38 11.80 48.32
CA VAL A 679 2.28 12.78 47.70
C VAL A 679 1.93 14.15 48.24
N GLU A 680 2.92 14.85 48.77
CA GLU A 680 2.75 16.20 49.28
C GLU A 680 2.71 17.19 48.12
N GLY A 681 1.61 17.93 48.01
CA GLY A 681 1.45 18.98 47.03
C GLY A 681 2.28 20.22 47.40
N PRO A 682 2.98 20.85 46.44
CA PRO A 682 3.74 22.07 46.70
C PRO A 682 2.82 23.30 46.91
N GLY A 683 1.49 23.12 46.79
CA GLY A 683 0.44 24.13 47.01
C GLY A 683 0.13 24.99 45.78
N PRO A 684 -0.91 25.84 45.86
CA PRO A 684 -1.51 26.50 44.69
C PRO A 684 -0.54 27.42 43.94
N ASP A 685 0.37 28.08 44.65
CA ASP A 685 1.25 29.10 44.06
C ASP A 685 2.53 28.54 43.39
N TYR A 686 2.78 27.22 43.46
CA TYR A 686 4.01 26.61 42.92
C TYR A 686 4.16 26.77 41.39
N ASP A 687 5.16 27.51 40.94
CA ASP A 687 5.34 27.88 39.53
C ASP A 687 4.06 28.52 38.96
N ALA A 688 3.31 29.29 39.75
CA ALA A 688 2.12 30.01 39.28
C ALA A 688 2.49 31.27 38.45
N GLY A 689 3.75 31.71 38.53
CA GLY A 689 4.25 32.88 37.81
C GLY A 689 4.39 32.71 36.29
N PRO A 690 4.73 33.80 35.58
CA PRO A 690 4.96 33.80 34.14
C PRO A 690 6.27 33.12 33.74
N ASP A 691 7.24 33.06 34.66
CA ASP A 691 8.52 32.38 34.46
C ASP A 691 8.40 30.88 34.75
N ALA A 692 9.01 30.05 33.92
CA ALA A 692 8.95 28.60 34.07
C ALA A 692 10.06 28.07 34.99
N PHE A 693 9.71 27.06 35.81
CA PHE A 693 10.61 26.27 36.65
C PHE A 693 11.33 27.01 37.78
N ILE A 694 10.95 28.25 38.11
CA ILE A 694 11.64 29.01 39.15
C ILE A 694 11.42 28.40 40.53
N ASP A 695 10.17 28.11 40.86
CA ASP A 695 9.82 27.46 42.12
C ASP A 695 10.23 26.00 42.11
N CYS A 696 10.14 25.33 40.96
CA CYS A 696 10.62 23.97 40.81
C CYS A 696 12.11 23.84 41.10
N ALA A 697 12.94 24.69 40.50
CA ALA A 697 14.38 24.70 40.74
C ALA A 697 14.71 25.02 42.21
N ALA A 698 14.02 25.98 42.82
CA ALA A 698 14.21 26.34 44.23
C ALA A 698 13.79 25.22 45.19
N ALA A 699 12.68 24.55 44.91
CA ALA A 699 12.22 23.39 45.67
C ALA A 699 13.25 22.25 45.62
N MET A 700 13.81 21.95 44.44
CA MET A 700 14.81 20.89 44.25
C MET A 700 16.05 21.01 45.14
N GLU A 701 16.48 22.24 45.48
CA GLU A 701 17.61 22.47 46.39
C GLU A 701 17.37 21.93 47.80
N SER A 702 16.10 21.83 48.19
CA SER A 702 15.66 21.32 49.50
C SER A 702 15.38 19.81 49.50
N LEU A 703 15.55 19.12 48.38
CA LEU A 703 15.24 17.69 48.22
C LEU A 703 16.49 16.83 48.32
N ASP A 704 16.35 15.64 48.88
CA ASP A 704 17.45 14.68 49.02
C ASP A 704 17.64 13.85 47.73
N LEU A 705 16.58 13.66 46.95
CA LEU A 705 16.56 12.95 45.68
C LEU A 705 15.44 13.48 44.77
N VAL A 706 15.64 13.46 43.46
CA VAL A 706 14.57 13.63 42.46
C VAL A 706 14.33 12.31 41.73
N ILE A 707 13.08 11.89 41.59
CA ILE A 707 12.67 10.74 40.78
C ILE A 707 11.76 11.25 39.66
N THR A 708 12.13 10.96 38.42
CA THR A 708 11.33 11.40 37.28
C THR A 708 11.44 10.46 36.09
N SER A 709 10.51 10.54 35.15
CA SER A 709 10.67 9.95 33.82
C SER A 709 11.50 10.85 32.90
N ASP A 710 11.60 10.51 31.61
CA ASP A 710 12.26 11.31 30.58
C ASP A 710 11.52 12.64 30.33
N THR A 711 11.74 13.62 31.21
CA THR A 711 11.09 14.94 31.21
C THR A 711 12.09 16.08 31.39
N ALA A 712 11.63 17.32 31.23
CA ALA A 712 12.44 18.51 31.53
C ALA A 712 12.94 18.56 32.99
N ILE A 713 12.25 17.90 33.92
CA ILE A 713 12.63 17.81 35.34
C ILE A 713 13.95 17.07 35.52
N ALA A 714 14.22 16.03 34.71
CA ALA A 714 15.50 15.34 34.73
C ALA A 714 16.62 16.34 34.39
N HIS A 715 16.46 17.07 33.27
CA HIS A 715 17.45 18.04 32.81
C HIS A 715 17.68 19.19 33.79
N LEU A 716 16.61 19.70 34.43
CA LEU A 716 16.70 20.74 35.44
C LEU A 716 17.47 20.28 36.68
N ALA A 717 17.05 19.15 37.27
CA ALA A 717 17.71 18.61 38.45
C ALA A 717 19.19 18.28 38.17
N GLY A 718 19.48 17.74 36.99
CA GLY A 718 20.85 17.51 36.53
C GLY A 718 21.68 18.79 36.38
N ALA A 719 21.09 19.86 35.81
CA ALA A 719 21.76 21.15 35.65
C ALA A 719 22.10 21.82 36.98
N LEU A 720 21.24 21.61 37.99
CA LEU A 720 21.42 22.03 39.38
C LEU A 720 22.34 21.10 40.19
N GLY A 721 22.82 20.00 39.59
CA GLY A 721 23.70 19.04 40.26
C GLY A 721 23.04 18.24 41.39
N ARG A 722 21.71 18.09 41.35
CA ARG A 722 20.97 17.30 42.35
C ARG A 722 21.10 15.80 42.05
N PRO A 723 21.01 14.91 43.07
CA PRO A 723 20.85 13.48 42.85
C PRO A 723 19.52 13.19 42.13
N VAL A 724 19.55 12.38 41.07
CA VAL A 724 18.35 12.04 40.28
C VAL A 724 18.29 10.57 39.94
N PHE A 725 17.15 9.93 40.11
CA PHE A 725 16.82 8.66 39.49
C PHE A 725 15.86 8.87 38.33
N VAL A 726 16.21 8.36 37.15
CA VAL A 726 15.38 8.46 35.95
C VAL A 726 14.76 7.11 35.64
N ALA A 727 13.43 7.04 35.60
CA ALA A 727 12.67 5.88 35.16
C ALA A 727 12.54 5.92 33.64
N LEU A 728 13.02 4.88 32.96
CA LEU A 728 13.08 4.81 31.50
C LEU A 728 12.30 3.61 30.98
N LYS A 729 11.58 3.85 29.87
CA LYS A 729 10.99 2.79 29.05
C LYS A 729 12.04 1.92 28.39
N HIS A 730 11.61 0.77 27.87
CA HIS A 730 12.49 -0.22 27.25
C HIS A 730 13.40 0.36 26.16
N ALA A 731 12.82 1.04 25.17
CA ALA A 731 13.54 1.83 24.16
C ALA A 731 13.49 3.33 24.53
N PRO A 732 14.52 3.88 25.22
CA PRO A 732 14.51 5.23 25.77
C PRO A 732 14.81 6.30 24.70
N ASP A 733 14.70 7.58 25.10
CA ASP A 733 15.28 8.67 24.31
C ASP A 733 16.81 8.56 24.22
N TRP A 734 17.37 9.03 23.11
CA TRP A 734 18.79 8.88 22.78
C TRP A 734 19.73 9.47 23.82
N ARG A 735 19.29 10.46 24.61
CA ARG A 735 20.09 11.09 25.68
C ARG A 735 20.52 10.09 26.75
N TRP A 736 19.75 9.03 26.91
CA TRP A 736 19.94 8.04 27.96
C TRP A 736 20.72 6.81 27.48
N LEU A 737 20.87 6.59 26.16
CA LEU A 737 21.53 5.40 25.57
C LEU A 737 20.84 4.07 25.98
N LEU A 738 21.32 2.92 25.46
CA LEU A 738 20.68 1.61 25.68
C LEU A 738 21.15 0.88 26.94
N HIS A 739 22.47 0.66 27.08
CA HIS A 739 23.02 -0.33 28.03
C HIS A 739 23.81 0.32 29.16
N ARG A 740 23.17 1.25 29.89
CA ARG A 740 23.85 2.06 30.93
C ARG A 740 22.94 2.38 32.10
N SER A 741 23.48 2.35 33.31
CA SER A 741 22.79 2.85 34.52
C SER A 741 23.25 4.25 34.94
N ASP A 742 24.20 4.85 34.23
CA ASP A 742 24.72 6.20 34.43
C ASP A 742 24.33 7.14 33.28
N SER A 743 24.38 8.45 33.50
CA SER A 743 24.17 9.45 32.45
C SER A 743 25.51 10.09 32.03
N PRO A 744 25.86 10.08 30.71
CA PRO A 744 27.04 10.80 30.25
C PRO A 744 26.85 12.33 30.32
N TRP A 745 25.61 12.81 30.43
CA TRP A 745 25.27 14.23 30.53
C TRP A 745 25.29 14.75 31.95
N TYR A 746 25.00 13.90 32.94
CA TYR A 746 24.77 14.30 34.32
C TYR A 746 25.34 13.26 35.30
N PRO A 747 26.55 13.50 35.86
CA PRO A 747 27.20 12.55 36.76
C PRO A 747 26.44 12.21 38.04
N THR A 748 25.48 13.03 38.46
CA THR A 748 24.65 12.80 39.65
C THR A 748 23.43 11.91 39.38
N MET A 749 23.21 11.47 38.14
CA MET A 749 22.05 10.67 37.78
C MET A 749 22.32 9.17 37.78
N ARG A 750 21.29 8.42 38.16
CA ARG A 750 21.19 6.98 37.95
C ARG A 750 19.95 6.65 37.11
N LEU A 751 20.12 5.77 36.13
CA LEU A 751 19.10 5.38 35.17
C LEU A 751 18.57 3.98 35.54
N PHE A 752 17.26 3.83 35.55
CA PHE A 752 16.55 2.57 35.80
C PHE A 752 15.61 2.31 34.64
N ARG A 753 15.63 1.09 34.10
CA ARG A 753 15.05 0.79 32.79
C ARG A 753 14.18 -0.43 32.86
N GLN A 754 13.10 -0.40 32.09
CA GLN A 754 12.31 -1.58 31.81
C GLN A 754 13.16 -2.67 31.14
N SER A 755 13.15 -3.87 31.71
CA SER A 755 13.68 -5.08 31.07
C SER A 755 12.84 -5.47 29.86
N GLU A 756 11.52 -5.35 29.99
CA GLU A 756 10.55 -5.57 28.92
C GLU A 756 9.52 -4.44 28.89
N ARG A 757 8.91 -4.25 27.73
CA ARG A 757 7.95 -3.19 27.50
C ARG A 757 6.79 -3.22 28.51
N ASP A 758 6.44 -2.04 29.03
CA ASP A 758 5.37 -1.81 30.01
C ASP A 758 5.54 -2.49 31.38
N GLN A 759 6.67 -3.16 31.63
CA GLN A 759 7.00 -3.73 32.93
C GLN A 759 7.67 -2.70 33.84
N TRP A 760 6.86 -1.82 34.42
CA TRP A 760 7.36 -0.77 35.32
C TRP A 760 7.69 -1.27 36.74
N GLN A 761 7.09 -2.36 37.21
CA GLN A 761 7.21 -2.77 38.62
C GLN A 761 8.67 -3.03 39.05
N SER A 762 9.42 -3.79 38.26
CA SER A 762 10.84 -4.09 38.52
C SER A 762 11.69 -2.81 38.62
N VAL A 763 11.41 -1.80 37.79
CA VAL A 763 12.09 -0.50 37.81
C VAL A 763 11.95 0.17 39.17
N PHE A 764 10.74 0.21 39.72
CA PHE A 764 10.47 0.87 41.01
C PHE A 764 10.94 0.04 42.22
N ASP A 765 10.94 -1.29 42.11
CA ASP A 765 11.52 -2.16 43.12
C ASP A 765 13.05 -1.95 43.23
N GLU A 766 13.74 -1.85 42.09
CA GLU A 766 15.17 -1.54 42.03
C GLU A 766 15.48 -0.14 42.58
N MET A 767 14.66 0.85 42.25
CA MET A 767 14.79 2.20 42.82
C MET A 767 14.63 2.17 44.34
N ALA A 768 13.60 1.49 44.86
CA ALA A 768 13.37 1.38 46.29
C ALA A 768 14.53 0.66 47.00
N ALA A 769 15.07 -0.41 46.41
CA ALA A 769 16.25 -1.09 46.93
C ALA A 769 17.49 -0.16 46.96
N ALA A 770 17.70 0.64 45.92
CA ALA A 770 18.77 1.63 45.87
C ALA A 770 18.63 2.70 46.96
N ILE A 771 17.41 3.18 47.22
CA ILE A 771 17.13 4.16 48.29
C ILE A 771 17.41 3.53 49.66
N ARG A 772 16.94 2.31 49.92
CA ARG A 772 17.20 1.59 51.19
C ARG A 772 18.70 1.44 51.44
N LEU A 773 19.44 1.00 50.43
CA LEU A 773 20.89 0.82 50.52
C LEU A 773 21.62 2.12 50.85
N ALA A 774 21.25 3.22 50.18
CA ALA A 774 21.90 4.51 50.39
C ALA A 774 21.61 5.09 51.78
N ARG A 775 20.42 4.84 52.32
CA ARG A 775 20.05 5.23 53.69
C ARG A 775 20.75 4.38 54.75
N GLY A 776 21.02 3.10 54.49
CA GLY A 776 21.77 2.22 55.40
C GLY A 776 23.26 2.58 55.56
N LYS A 777 23.84 3.33 54.61
CA LYS A 777 25.27 3.75 54.62
C LYS A 777 25.51 5.19 55.13
N GLY A 778 24.56 5.80 55.85
CA GLY A 778 24.74 7.14 56.42
C GLY A 778 24.57 8.29 55.41
N GLY A 779 23.72 8.14 54.40
CA GLY A 779 23.20 9.26 53.58
C GLY A 779 24.10 9.76 52.44
N ASN A 780 25.42 9.57 52.48
CA ASN A 780 26.36 10.12 51.49
C ASN A 780 26.52 9.32 50.18
N SER A 781 25.72 8.28 49.93
CA SER A 781 25.97 7.27 48.87
C SER A 781 24.84 7.11 47.83
N ILE A 782 23.95 8.10 47.70
CA ILE A 782 22.81 8.00 46.74
C ILE A 782 23.26 8.16 45.29
N THR A 783 24.34 8.89 45.05
CA THR A 783 24.94 9.08 43.72
C THR A 783 25.87 7.92 43.35
N PRO A 784 25.96 7.57 42.05
CA PRO A 784 26.95 6.60 41.61
C PRO A 784 28.37 7.10 41.95
N GLN A 785 29.15 6.31 42.70
CA GLN A 785 30.58 6.57 42.80
C GLN A 785 31.17 6.41 41.41
N ARG A 786 31.55 7.54 40.81
CA ARG A 786 32.36 7.55 39.59
C ARG A 786 33.66 6.82 39.95
N ALA A 787 33.81 5.58 39.51
CA ALA A 787 35.14 5.00 39.41
C ALA A 787 35.93 5.98 38.54
N ALA A 788 36.86 6.72 39.16
CA ALA A 788 37.68 7.69 38.47
C ALA A 788 38.25 6.99 37.23
N ALA A 789 38.01 7.59 36.06
CA ALA A 789 38.59 7.15 34.81
C ALA A 789 40.12 7.22 34.94
N GLN A 790 40.74 6.12 35.39
CA GLN A 790 42.09 5.83 34.97
C GLN A 790 41.98 5.28 33.54
N PRO A 791 42.81 5.77 32.60
CA PRO A 791 42.84 5.20 31.27
C PRO A 791 43.33 3.76 31.41
N ARG A 792 42.40 2.79 31.40
CA ARG A 792 42.78 1.39 31.22
C ARG A 792 43.17 1.22 29.77
N GLY A 793 44.45 1.50 29.50
CA GLY A 793 45.13 0.91 28.38
C GLY A 793 44.93 -0.60 28.46
N PHE A 794 44.35 -1.16 27.40
CA PHE A 794 44.16 -2.58 27.25
C PHE A 794 45.52 -3.27 27.39
N LYS A 795 45.78 -3.92 28.53
CA LYS A 795 46.87 -4.90 28.63
C LYS A 795 46.27 -6.26 28.26
N PRO A 796 46.85 -7.02 27.32
CA PRO A 796 46.32 -8.30 26.83
C PRO A 796 46.21 -9.44 27.87
N THR A 797 46.28 -9.15 29.17
CA THR A 797 46.51 -10.13 30.23
C THR A 797 45.47 -10.12 31.34
N ASP A 798 44.49 -9.20 31.34
CA ASP A 798 43.42 -9.24 32.35
C ASP A 798 42.31 -10.19 31.89
N PRO A 799 41.95 -11.23 32.68
CA PRO A 799 40.89 -12.16 32.29
C PRO A 799 39.53 -11.43 32.30
N PRO A 800 38.67 -11.67 31.29
CA PRO A 800 37.36 -11.04 31.22
C PRO A 800 36.51 -11.38 32.45
N ALA A 801 35.72 -10.42 32.93
CA ALA A 801 34.78 -10.63 34.01
C ALA A 801 33.79 -11.75 33.61
N LEU A 802 33.75 -12.82 34.41
CA LEU A 802 32.86 -13.96 34.17
C LEU A 802 31.40 -13.53 34.36
N ILE A 803 30.63 -13.55 33.27
CA ILE A 803 29.17 -13.49 33.29
C ILE A 803 28.67 -14.93 33.33
N ALA A 804 27.96 -15.32 34.39
CA ALA A 804 27.36 -16.64 34.53
C ALA A 804 25.86 -16.56 34.27
N ILE A 805 25.40 -17.21 33.19
CA ILE A 805 23.97 -17.34 32.86
C ILE A 805 23.59 -18.81 33.06
N PRO A 806 22.50 -19.13 33.79
CA PRO A 806 21.98 -20.49 33.86
C PRO A 806 21.63 -20.99 32.46
N ALA A 807 22.15 -22.15 32.05
CA ALA A 807 21.87 -22.79 30.77
C ALA A 807 21.53 -24.27 30.97
N GLY A 808 20.73 -24.83 30.06
CA GLY A 808 20.41 -26.26 30.04
C GLY A 808 21.65 -27.13 29.74
N VAL A 809 21.66 -28.35 30.25
CA VAL A 809 22.77 -29.31 30.03
C VAL A 809 22.93 -29.63 28.54
N GLY A 810 21.83 -29.78 27.80
CA GLY A 810 21.84 -30.00 26.36
C GLY A 810 22.50 -28.85 25.58
N GLU A 811 22.37 -27.60 26.04
CA GLU A 811 23.00 -26.44 25.39
C GLU A 811 24.53 -26.40 25.64
N LEU A 812 24.96 -26.79 26.85
CA LEU A 812 26.38 -26.95 27.17
C LEU A 812 27.03 -28.00 26.25
N ILE A 813 26.40 -29.18 26.14
CA ILE A 813 26.92 -30.27 25.31
C ILE A 813 26.88 -29.90 23.82
N ASP A 814 25.81 -29.28 23.35
CA ASP A 814 25.72 -28.79 21.96
C ASP A 814 26.84 -27.82 21.61
N LYS A 815 27.10 -26.83 22.48
CA LYS A 815 28.17 -25.85 22.28
C LYS A 815 29.55 -26.50 22.25
N ILE A 816 29.79 -27.51 23.11
CA ILE A 816 31.01 -28.32 23.09
C ILE A 816 31.16 -29.02 21.73
N THR A 817 30.14 -29.74 21.27
CA THR A 817 30.22 -30.48 20.00
C THR A 817 30.47 -29.57 18.79
N ILE A 818 29.87 -28.38 18.75
CA ILE A 818 30.11 -27.38 17.69
C ILE A 818 31.54 -26.89 17.72
N LEU A 819 32.09 -26.58 18.90
CA LEU A 819 33.46 -26.11 19.04
C LEU A 819 34.48 -27.20 18.68
N GLU A 820 34.19 -28.48 18.95
CA GLU A 820 35.03 -29.61 18.50
C GLU A 820 35.04 -29.79 16.97
N ILE A 821 33.91 -29.49 16.31
CA ILE A 821 33.87 -29.47 14.83
C ILE A 821 34.69 -28.29 14.32
N LYS A 822 34.50 -27.10 14.90
CA LYS A 822 35.26 -25.89 14.54
C LYS A 822 36.76 -26.06 14.77
N GLU A 823 37.18 -26.72 15.84
CA GLU A 823 38.60 -26.99 16.10
C GLU A 823 39.25 -27.83 14.99
N ARG A 824 38.50 -28.77 14.39
CA ARG A 824 39.01 -29.63 13.30
C ARG A 824 38.93 -28.98 11.92
N ARG A 825 37.96 -28.10 11.69
CA ARG A 825 37.65 -27.57 10.35
C ARG A 825 38.13 -26.13 10.10
N VAL A 826 38.37 -25.34 11.15
CA VAL A 826 38.86 -23.95 11.02
C VAL A 826 40.38 -23.94 10.93
N ASN A 827 40.93 -23.35 9.86
CA ASN A 827 42.38 -23.30 9.61
C ASN A 827 43.06 -21.99 10.08
N ASP A 828 42.29 -21.03 10.57
CA ASP A 828 42.80 -19.72 11.04
C ASP A 828 43.42 -19.84 12.44
N PRO A 829 44.73 -19.56 12.62
CA PRO A 829 45.42 -19.72 13.90
C PRO A 829 44.85 -18.89 15.06
N ALA A 830 44.37 -17.67 14.79
CA ALA A 830 43.80 -16.79 15.82
C ALA A 830 42.41 -17.26 16.24
N LYS A 831 41.60 -17.75 15.28
CA LYS A 831 40.30 -18.36 15.58
C LYS A 831 40.47 -19.67 16.34
N LEU A 832 41.44 -20.51 15.95
CA LEU A 832 41.75 -21.76 16.64
C LEU A 832 42.16 -21.54 18.10
N TYR A 833 42.92 -20.49 18.41
CA TYR A 833 43.25 -20.14 19.80
C TYR A 833 41.99 -19.88 20.64
N ASN A 834 41.07 -19.04 20.14
CA ASN A 834 39.83 -18.73 20.84
C ASN A 834 38.91 -19.95 20.99
N ILE A 835 38.79 -20.77 19.92
CA ILE A 835 38.02 -22.02 19.94
C ILE A 835 38.54 -22.97 21.01
N ARG A 836 39.86 -23.19 21.06
CA ARG A 836 40.50 -24.08 22.06
C ARG A 836 40.35 -23.56 23.48
N PHE A 837 40.50 -22.25 23.66
CA PHE A 837 40.34 -21.61 24.96
C PHE A 837 38.89 -21.78 25.47
N GLU A 838 37.90 -21.47 24.64
CA GLU A 838 36.48 -21.65 25.00
C GLU A 838 36.12 -23.12 25.23
N LEU A 839 36.56 -24.02 24.35
CA LEU A 839 36.34 -25.46 24.49
C LEU A 839 36.96 -26.00 25.79
N GLY A 840 38.13 -25.50 26.19
CA GLY A 840 38.76 -25.84 27.47
C GLY A 840 37.93 -25.40 28.68
N LEU A 841 37.36 -24.20 28.65
CA LEU A 841 36.47 -23.71 29.71
C LEU A 841 35.18 -24.53 29.83
N LEU A 842 34.57 -24.87 28.69
CA LEU A 842 33.32 -25.64 28.67
C LEU A 842 33.52 -27.10 29.08
N ARG A 843 34.64 -27.74 28.69
CA ARG A 843 35.01 -29.07 29.17
C ARG A 843 35.24 -29.08 30.68
N LYS A 844 35.96 -28.07 31.20
CA LYS A 844 36.14 -27.92 32.65
C LYS A 844 34.79 -27.79 33.36
N LEU A 845 33.87 -26.99 32.82
CA LEU A 845 32.52 -26.84 33.37
C LEU A 845 31.71 -28.15 33.30
N ARG A 846 31.88 -28.95 32.24
CA ARG A 846 31.27 -30.27 32.11
C ARG A 846 31.78 -31.22 33.19
N ASP A 847 33.09 -31.24 33.41
CA ASP A 847 33.73 -32.08 34.42
C ASP A 847 33.36 -31.63 35.84
N GLU A 848 33.29 -30.32 36.10
CA GLU A 848 32.83 -29.74 37.38
C GLU A 848 31.37 -30.10 37.72
N ARG A 849 30.54 -30.41 36.72
CA ARG A 849 29.13 -30.79 36.87
C ARG A 849 28.89 -32.31 36.91
N ASP A 850 29.96 -33.10 36.87
CA ASP A 850 29.92 -34.58 36.95
C ASP A 850 28.96 -35.22 35.93
N LEU A 851 28.98 -34.72 34.69
CA LEU A 851 28.10 -35.20 33.60
C LEU A 851 28.62 -36.49 32.96
N SER A 852 28.93 -37.52 33.75
CA SER A 852 29.40 -38.82 33.25
C SER A 852 28.28 -39.86 33.23
N ASP A 853 27.56 -39.93 32.10
CA ASP A 853 26.52 -40.94 31.86
C ASP A 853 26.81 -41.69 30.53
N PRO A 854 26.77 -43.04 30.48
CA PRO A 854 26.96 -43.79 29.24
C PRO A 854 25.95 -43.44 28.13
N GLU A 855 24.72 -43.08 28.48
CA GLU A 855 23.65 -42.66 27.56
C GLU A 855 23.95 -41.27 26.98
N LEU A 856 24.58 -40.38 27.76
CA LEU A 856 25.07 -39.10 27.24
C LEU A 856 26.08 -39.29 26.11
N GLY A 857 26.97 -40.28 26.22
CA GLY A 857 27.96 -40.56 25.16
C GLY A 857 27.32 -40.90 23.81
N LEU A 858 26.17 -41.59 23.81
CA LEU A 858 25.40 -41.90 22.61
C LEU A 858 24.71 -40.65 22.05
N LEU A 859 24.02 -39.88 22.91
CA LEU A 859 23.32 -38.67 22.52
C LEU A 859 24.27 -37.58 22.02
N GLU A 860 25.44 -37.42 22.65
CA GLU A 860 26.49 -36.49 22.24
C GLU A 860 27.05 -36.86 20.85
N ALA A 861 27.26 -38.15 20.58
CA ALA A 861 27.71 -38.62 19.27
C ALA A 861 26.67 -38.33 18.17
N GLU A 862 25.38 -38.55 18.44
CA GLU A 862 24.32 -38.20 17.50
C GLU A 862 24.18 -36.70 17.29
N LEU A 863 24.32 -35.90 18.35
CA LEU A 863 24.24 -34.45 18.32
C LEU A 863 25.40 -33.85 17.52
N LYS A 864 26.61 -34.38 17.74
CA LYS A 864 27.78 -34.03 16.95
C LYS A 864 27.60 -34.35 15.48
N LYS A 865 27.03 -35.51 15.14
CA LYS A 865 26.71 -35.86 13.75
C LYS A 865 25.69 -34.92 13.13
N ALA A 866 24.66 -34.50 13.87
CA ALA A 866 23.69 -33.51 13.39
C ALA A 866 24.35 -32.13 13.13
N ASN A 867 25.26 -31.72 14.01
CA ASN A 867 26.04 -30.48 13.84
C ASN A 867 27.03 -30.56 12.67
N GLU A 868 27.64 -31.72 12.40
CA GLU A 868 28.47 -31.93 11.21
C GLU A 868 27.64 -31.84 9.92
N THR A 869 26.48 -32.48 9.87
CA THR A 869 25.56 -32.37 8.73
C THR A 869 25.12 -30.92 8.48
N LEU A 870 24.78 -30.18 9.53
CA LEU A 870 24.40 -28.76 9.41
C LEU A 870 25.53 -27.93 8.82
N TRP A 871 26.77 -28.15 9.29
CA TRP A 871 27.94 -27.47 8.75
C TRP A 871 28.11 -27.77 7.25
N ASP A 872 28.03 -29.04 6.85
CA ASP A 872 28.19 -29.46 5.45
C ASP A 872 27.10 -28.84 4.55
N VAL A 873 25.86 -28.80 5.03
CA VAL A 873 24.73 -28.18 4.31
C VAL A 873 24.91 -26.66 4.19
N GLU A 874 25.34 -25.99 5.25
CA GLU A 874 25.62 -24.54 5.21
C GLU A 874 26.76 -24.20 4.24
N ASP A 875 27.83 -24.99 4.20
CA ASP A 875 28.93 -24.78 3.25
C ASP A 875 28.47 -25.03 1.81
N ALA A 876 27.62 -26.04 1.57
CA ALA A 876 27.00 -26.28 0.27
C ALA A 876 26.08 -25.12 -0.15
N LEU A 877 25.27 -24.58 0.77
CA LEU A 877 24.42 -23.41 0.52
C LEU A 877 25.26 -22.17 0.18
N ARG A 878 26.33 -21.89 0.94
CA ARG A 878 27.26 -20.78 0.62
C ARG A 878 27.91 -20.96 -0.75
N SER A 879 28.23 -22.20 -1.13
CA SER A 879 28.74 -22.50 -2.47
C SER A 879 27.70 -22.20 -3.55
N CYS A 880 26.44 -22.63 -3.37
CA CYS A 880 25.33 -22.30 -4.28
C CYS A 880 25.11 -20.79 -4.40
N GLU A 881 25.11 -20.06 -3.28
CA GLU A 881 24.98 -18.59 -3.23
C GLU A 881 26.12 -17.90 -3.98
N SER A 882 27.37 -18.31 -3.74
CA SER A 882 28.54 -17.75 -4.43
C SER A 882 28.53 -17.99 -5.95
N GLN A 883 27.83 -19.03 -6.40
CA GLN A 883 27.66 -19.41 -7.80
C GLN A 883 26.33 -18.93 -8.38
N ASN A 884 25.49 -18.24 -7.58
CA ASN A 884 24.16 -17.77 -7.95
C ASN A 884 23.22 -18.89 -8.45
N LYS A 885 23.37 -20.11 -7.91
CA LYS A 885 22.63 -21.32 -8.32
C LYS A 885 21.51 -21.63 -7.32
N PHE A 886 20.27 -21.25 -7.66
CA PHE A 886 19.07 -21.39 -6.82
C PHE A 886 18.04 -22.35 -7.41
N ASP A 887 18.45 -23.58 -7.70
CA ASP A 887 17.61 -24.61 -8.29
C ASP A 887 17.07 -25.61 -7.24
N GLU A 888 16.53 -26.75 -7.68
CA GLU A 888 15.96 -27.76 -6.79
C GLU A 888 16.96 -28.29 -5.77
N GLU A 889 18.27 -28.30 -6.10
CA GLU A 889 19.35 -28.70 -5.19
C GLU A 889 19.47 -27.70 -4.02
N PHE A 890 19.42 -26.40 -4.30
CA PHE A 890 19.40 -25.35 -3.28
C PHE A 890 18.18 -25.46 -2.36
N VAL A 891 17.00 -25.69 -2.94
CA VAL A 891 15.76 -25.88 -2.16
C VAL A 891 15.82 -27.14 -1.29
N ALA A 892 16.41 -28.23 -1.79
CA ALA A 892 16.61 -29.46 -1.03
C ALA A 892 17.60 -29.24 0.15
N LEU A 893 18.71 -28.53 -0.08
CA LEU A 893 19.66 -28.15 0.96
C LEU A 893 19.01 -27.26 2.04
N ALA A 894 18.21 -26.26 1.65
CA ALA A 894 17.50 -25.40 2.59
C ALA A 894 16.51 -26.21 3.46
N ARG A 895 15.81 -27.21 2.91
CA ARG A 895 14.95 -28.12 3.68
C ARG A 895 15.73 -29.01 4.64
N LEU A 896 16.95 -29.42 4.27
CA LEU A 896 17.83 -30.21 5.13
C LEU A 896 18.30 -29.43 6.36
N VAL A 897 18.41 -28.09 6.28
CA VAL A 897 18.70 -27.24 7.45
C VAL A 897 17.60 -27.37 8.50
N TYR A 898 16.32 -27.27 8.10
CA TYR A 898 15.19 -27.38 9.03
C TYR A 898 15.13 -28.75 9.70
N THR A 899 15.21 -29.83 8.90
CA THR A 899 15.14 -31.20 9.44
C THR A 899 16.34 -31.55 10.33
N SER A 900 17.52 -31.02 10.03
CA SER A 900 18.71 -31.23 10.86
C SER A 900 18.66 -30.42 12.17
N ASN A 901 18.11 -29.21 12.14
CA ASN A 901 17.87 -28.42 13.34
C ASN A 901 16.80 -29.02 14.25
N ASP A 902 15.73 -29.62 13.69
CA ASP A 902 14.75 -30.40 14.47
C ASP A 902 15.41 -31.57 15.20
N LYS A 903 16.26 -32.33 14.49
CA LYS A 903 17.01 -33.43 15.10
C LYS A 903 17.93 -32.93 16.23
N ARG A 904 18.63 -31.82 16.01
CA ARG A 904 19.50 -31.17 17.01
C ARG A 904 18.71 -30.72 18.24
N ALA A 905 17.56 -30.08 18.06
CA ALA A 905 16.70 -29.64 19.15
C ALA A 905 16.15 -30.82 19.98
N ARG A 906 15.71 -31.90 19.31
CA ARG A 906 15.26 -33.14 19.97
C ARG A 906 16.36 -33.75 20.83
N LEU A 907 17.58 -33.86 20.30
CA LEU A 907 18.73 -34.42 21.03
C LEU A 907 19.11 -33.57 22.25
N LYS A 908 19.10 -32.23 22.11
CA LYS A 908 19.30 -31.33 23.27
C LYS A 908 18.23 -31.53 24.35
N ARG A 909 16.98 -31.72 23.96
CA ARG A 909 15.88 -32.01 24.89
C ARG A 909 16.09 -33.34 25.60
N GLU A 910 16.45 -34.41 24.89
CA GLU A 910 16.75 -35.72 25.46
C GLU A 910 17.90 -35.63 26.49
N ILE A 911 18.97 -34.89 26.19
CA ILE A 911 20.08 -34.63 27.13
C ILE A 911 19.60 -33.85 28.36
N ASN A 912 18.77 -32.82 28.18
CA ASN A 912 18.23 -32.06 29.31
C ASN A 912 17.36 -32.93 30.22
N LEU A 913 16.56 -33.84 29.65
CA LEU A 913 15.72 -34.78 30.41
C LEU A 913 16.56 -35.82 31.15
N LEU A 914 17.62 -36.35 30.52
CA LEU A 914 18.55 -37.32 31.13
C LEU A 914 19.15 -36.79 32.44
N PHE A 915 19.52 -35.50 32.49
CA PHE A 915 20.11 -34.86 33.67
C PHE A 915 19.13 -34.07 34.53
N ASN A 916 17.81 -34.23 34.30
CA ASN A 916 16.75 -33.49 35.00
C ASN A 916 17.03 -31.97 35.05
N SER A 917 17.45 -31.40 33.92
CA SER A 917 17.83 -29.99 33.84
C SER A 917 16.63 -29.10 34.16
N ALA A 918 16.83 -28.09 35.01
CA ALA A 918 15.81 -27.09 35.32
C ALA A 918 15.40 -26.24 34.10
N ILE A 919 16.17 -26.32 33.01
CA ILE A 919 15.93 -25.63 31.75
C ILE A 919 15.85 -26.68 30.64
N VAL A 920 14.65 -26.90 30.11
CA VAL A 920 14.39 -27.79 28.98
C VAL A 920 13.91 -26.92 27.82
N GLU A 921 14.65 -26.93 26.71
CA GLU A 921 14.25 -26.19 25.51
C GLU A 921 13.13 -26.94 24.77
N GLU A 922 12.02 -26.27 24.49
CA GLU A 922 10.93 -26.76 23.63
C GLU A 922 10.97 -26.03 22.28
N LYS A 923 11.72 -26.58 21.32
CA LYS A 923 11.67 -26.15 19.92
C LYS A 923 11.27 -27.34 19.04
N SER A 924 10.26 -27.13 18.21
CA SER A 924 9.81 -28.06 17.16
C SER A 924 9.46 -27.24 15.92
N TYR A 925 10.09 -27.52 14.79
CA TYR A 925 9.81 -26.91 13.49
C TYR A 925 8.87 -27.77 12.62
N ALA A 926 8.41 -28.92 13.12
CA ALA A 926 7.37 -29.71 12.47
C ALA A 926 6.00 -28.99 12.53
N ARG A 927 5.36 -28.82 11.36
CA ARG A 927 3.96 -28.35 11.26
C ARG A 927 3.05 -29.34 11.98
N ALA A 928 2.21 -28.83 12.88
CA ALA A 928 0.95 -29.46 13.26
C ALA A 928 0.01 -29.54 12.05
#